data_AF-A0A972ZG80-F1
#
_entry.id   AF-A0A972ZG80-F1
#
_cell.length_a   1.000
_cell.length_b   1.000
_cell.length_c   1.000
_cell.angle_alpha   90.00
_cell.angle_beta   90.00
_cell.angle_gamma   90.00
#
_symmetry.space_group_name_H-M   'P 1'
#
loop_
_entity.id
_entity.type
_entity.pdbx_description
1 polymer ?
#
loop_
_entity_poly.entity_id
_entity_poly.type
_entity_poly.pdbx_seq_one_letter_code
_entity_poly.pdbx_strand_id
1 'polypeptide(L)'
;MTIKHNPTVALNKEHFYVNRKARQLFHLTDPDFLALPSAGPESLRKAEQQAAVINAFLQKDNSTTKPVLPAQFHGMKLLHELLHFVMARAIARKEPDMLDKAYNRFEQELSEDRSTDYLSRFLSTFPTLNIYTGTEKPLEALKRNETRNELLEESFLVWINNQNPALQQFSELLSDAMLMREEAYRKLILTLQSSMHAMGPVGPDNEDLADLLTRPIRHSPDSILEQLRYIRLNWSDMLEGSPFWTMLSGAIELIEDEDKYLFFQRISSEKEGRHDSAFFDKDAFVPDYAALGDGPANYSSDSSWMPEVVMLAKSTYVWLDQLGKMYGRPVHRLQDIPDEELDRIAGQGFTALWLIGLWQRSHASREIKQMQGNPEAKASAYALEKYDIADDIGGYEGYLNLRHRTAQRGMRLASDMVPNHTGMDSELVRDRPDWFLSSGTPPYYNYSYNGPNLSPDPRYTIQLEDGYWNRTDAAVTFKRIDHMNGDTRYIYHGNDGTNMPWNDTAQLNFLSPEVREGVIQQILHVARMFPIIRFDAAMVLAKRHIQRLWFPLHGQSAAVPSRSSYAMSMAEFDAAIPEEFWREVVDRIHAEVPDTLLLAEAFWMLEGYFVRTLGMHRVYNSAFMHMLKKEDNASYRYLIKNTLEFDPQILKRYVNFMNNPDEDTAIEQFGRGDKYFGVCIVMLTVPGLPMFGHGQVEGFTEKYGMEYAKAYYDEHPDEHLVWRHYQEIFPIMKKRPLFAEVENFFLYDVYSPEGSVNENIFAYSNRLGDERALVIYNNSYEQAAGWVKTSVGYLQDGEIRQSCLGDGLTLSHDDGAYLVFSDHASGLEFIRSVRDIRENGLFASLEGYKYNVFLNFREVRSSKLKPYEQLARELNGAGTPSIDLAALAISLSPLHRLITEALGSIPKIEANKAAAETFRETAETLLQDLSVKFSDLMEKPLAVPESLTENAHLRFLAAAEIEASLKKEDPKGRLQAALGISETEDSAFNTLASHWIILDAVQEMLRLAGELKTNLLDDWLMVEPLGALYETTMLCGIEGKELPEILSCLLTTAVPAPAHTTEKKQKPSEATEEERLLMAALKTIAEKGTGHLHSMLLVEEHHSKHWFREHRFSVLTSWLAFQTMVKLHPTLLQPWATALAAIDMQAFLAGYELETFFTAK
;
A
#
# COMPACT_ATOMS: atom_id res chain seq x y z
N MET A 1 -48.37 -45.91 -46.10
CA MET A 1 -48.34 -44.54 -45.54
C MET A 1 -47.39 -44.57 -44.36
N THR A 2 -46.14 -44.23 -44.61
CA THR A 2 -45.01 -44.48 -43.71
C THR A 2 -44.69 -43.22 -42.92
N ILE A 3 -44.86 -43.36 -41.60
CA ILE A 3 -44.55 -42.40 -40.55
C ILE A 3 -43.06 -42.07 -40.63
N LYS A 4 -42.71 -40.93 -41.26
CA LYS A 4 -41.33 -40.43 -41.24
C LYS A 4 -41.18 -38.96 -40.87
N HIS A 5 -42.24 -38.15 -40.81
CA HIS A 5 -42.13 -36.72 -40.45
C HIS A 5 -43.31 -36.27 -39.59
N ASN A 6 -43.24 -36.46 -38.27
CA ASN A 6 -44.02 -35.61 -37.35
C ASN A 6 -43.35 -35.57 -35.95
N PRO A 7 -42.41 -34.64 -35.70
CA PRO A 7 -41.89 -34.38 -34.35
C PRO A 7 -42.94 -33.80 -33.38
N THR A 8 -44.15 -33.49 -33.86
CA THR A 8 -45.27 -32.90 -33.11
C THR A 8 -46.04 -33.88 -32.22
N VAL A 9 -45.91 -35.21 -32.41
CA VAL A 9 -46.66 -36.18 -31.59
C VAL A 9 -46.08 -36.30 -30.17
N ALA A 10 -44.76 -36.07 -30.00
CA ALA A 10 -44.13 -36.11 -28.67
C ALA A 10 -44.40 -34.84 -27.83
N LEU A 11 -44.78 -33.71 -28.46
CA LEU A 11 -44.96 -32.41 -27.80
C LEU A 11 -46.40 -32.14 -27.32
N ASN A 12 -47.38 -32.93 -27.76
CA ASN A 12 -48.80 -32.77 -27.44
C ASN A 12 -49.38 -33.96 -26.64
N LYS A 13 -48.51 -34.70 -25.92
CA LYS A 13 -48.94 -35.78 -25.04
C LYS A 13 -49.34 -35.20 -23.69
N GLU A 14 -50.44 -35.69 -23.13
CA GLU A 14 -50.86 -35.27 -21.78
C GLU A 14 -49.99 -36.02 -20.76
N HIS A 15 -49.21 -35.27 -19.97
CA HIS A 15 -48.37 -35.85 -18.92
C HIS A 15 -49.15 -35.95 -17.60
N PHE A 16 -49.00 -37.07 -16.88
CA PHE A 16 -49.79 -37.32 -15.67
C PHE A 16 -49.01 -37.97 -14.51
N TYR A 17 -47.72 -37.71 -14.42
CA TYR A 17 -46.81 -38.25 -13.38
C TYR A 17 -46.90 -37.58 -11.99
N VAL A 18 -47.82 -36.63 -11.78
CA VAL A 18 -48.10 -36.03 -10.46
C VAL A 18 -49.33 -36.67 -9.83
N ASN A 19 -49.18 -37.19 -8.61
CA ASN A 19 -50.22 -37.96 -7.96
C ASN A 19 -51.45 -37.10 -7.57
N ARG A 20 -52.62 -37.74 -7.49
CA ARG A 20 -53.91 -37.12 -7.18
C ARG A 20 -53.89 -36.40 -5.84
N LYS A 21 -53.24 -36.98 -4.83
CA LYS A 21 -53.16 -36.39 -3.48
C LYS A 21 -52.48 -35.03 -3.55
N ALA A 22 -51.36 -34.92 -4.25
CA ALA A 22 -50.64 -33.67 -4.44
C ALA A 22 -51.43 -32.65 -5.27
N ARG A 23 -52.10 -33.07 -6.36
CA ARG A 23 -52.99 -32.20 -7.13
C ARG A 23 -54.11 -31.59 -6.27
N GLN A 24 -54.70 -32.40 -5.38
CA GLN A 24 -55.72 -31.93 -4.42
C GLN A 24 -55.13 -31.03 -3.34
N LEU A 25 -53.98 -31.41 -2.77
CA LEU A 25 -53.32 -30.72 -1.68
C LEU A 25 -52.87 -29.30 -2.08
N PHE A 26 -52.27 -29.17 -3.27
CA PHE A 26 -51.73 -27.90 -3.78
C PHE A 26 -52.69 -27.16 -4.71
N HIS A 27 -53.95 -27.60 -4.83
CA HIS A 27 -54.97 -27.00 -5.71
C HIS A 27 -54.52 -26.82 -7.18
N LEU A 28 -53.79 -27.79 -7.71
CA LEU A 28 -53.21 -27.76 -9.06
C LEU A 28 -54.29 -28.01 -10.11
N THR A 29 -55.03 -26.96 -10.46
CA THR A 29 -56.15 -26.97 -11.42
C THR A 29 -55.77 -26.46 -12.80
N ASP A 30 -54.56 -25.95 -12.96
CA ASP A 30 -54.02 -25.47 -14.24
C ASP A 30 -53.76 -26.65 -15.20
N PRO A 31 -54.41 -26.70 -16.38
CA PRO A 31 -54.15 -27.71 -17.41
C PRO A 31 -52.68 -27.75 -17.84
N ASP A 32 -51.99 -26.61 -17.81
CA ASP A 32 -50.61 -26.48 -18.30
C ASP A 32 -49.57 -26.57 -17.16
N PHE A 33 -49.96 -27.11 -16.00
CA PHE A 33 -49.08 -27.22 -14.84
C PHE A 33 -47.78 -27.99 -15.13
N LEU A 34 -47.88 -29.09 -15.87
CA LEU A 34 -46.74 -29.92 -16.25
C LEU A 34 -46.09 -29.49 -17.58
N ALA A 35 -46.68 -28.53 -18.28
CA ALA A 35 -46.14 -28.08 -19.57
C ALA A 35 -44.81 -27.33 -19.39
N LEU A 36 -43.88 -27.59 -20.31
CA LEU A 36 -42.64 -26.82 -20.45
C LEU A 36 -42.81 -25.68 -21.45
N PRO A 37 -42.56 -24.42 -21.07
CA PRO A 37 -42.56 -23.30 -22.02
C PRO A 37 -41.35 -23.37 -22.95
N SER A 38 -41.48 -22.81 -24.16
CA SER A 38 -40.47 -22.90 -25.21
C SER A 38 -39.32 -21.87 -25.09
N ALA A 39 -39.42 -20.88 -24.20
CA ALA A 39 -38.46 -19.78 -24.03
C ALA A 39 -37.99 -19.63 -22.57
N GLY A 40 -36.68 -19.41 -22.37
CA GLY A 40 -36.02 -19.40 -21.05
C GLY A 40 -36.65 -18.50 -19.96
N PRO A 41 -36.89 -17.19 -20.22
CA PRO A 41 -37.44 -16.29 -19.20
C PRO A 41 -38.89 -16.61 -18.80
N GLU A 42 -39.69 -17.07 -19.76
CA GLU A 42 -41.09 -17.46 -19.53
C GLU A 42 -41.17 -18.80 -18.79
N SER A 43 -40.23 -19.72 -19.09
CA SER A 43 -40.03 -20.99 -18.40
C SER A 43 -39.72 -20.83 -16.92
N LEU A 44 -38.82 -19.91 -16.56
CA LEU A 44 -38.50 -19.64 -15.16
C LEU A 44 -39.70 -19.02 -14.44
N ARG A 45 -40.29 -17.95 -15.00
CA ARG A 45 -41.44 -17.27 -14.38
C ARG A 45 -42.61 -18.23 -14.12
N LYS A 46 -42.88 -19.14 -15.06
CA LYS A 46 -43.92 -20.17 -14.89
C LYS A 46 -43.54 -21.18 -13.81
N ALA A 47 -42.29 -21.64 -13.78
CA ALA A 47 -41.80 -22.55 -12.74
C ALA A 47 -41.82 -21.91 -11.35
N GLU A 48 -41.50 -20.63 -11.22
CA GLU A 48 -41.60 -19.83 -10.00
C GLU A 48 -43.04 -19.72 -9.51
N GLN A 49 -43.99 -19.38 -10.38
CA GLN A 49 -45.42 -19.34 -10.04
C GLN A 49 -45.91 -20.69 -9.52
N GLN A 50 -45.51 -21.77 -10.18
CA GLN A 50 -45.91 -23.13 -9.82
C GLN A 50 -45.27 -23.58 -8.49
N ALA A 51 -43.98 -23.31 -8.29
CA ALA A 51 -43.28 -23.59 -7.05
C ALA A 51 -43.82 -22.74 -5.88
N ALA A 52 -44.20 -21.48 -6.12
CA ALA A 52 -44.80 -20.61 -5.13
C ALA A 52 -46.15 -21.15 -4.61
N VAL A 53 -46.99 -21.71 -5.48
CA VAL A 53 -48.24 -22.37 -5.07
C VAL A 53 -47.97 -23.53 -4.11
N ILE A 54 -46.96 -24.35 -4.42
CA ILE A 54 -46.55 -25.49 -3.57
C ILE A 54 -45.96 -25.00 -2.25
N ASN A 55 -45.03 -24.05 -2.30
CA ASN A 55 -44.33 -23.52 -1.12
C ASN A 55 -45.24 -22.76 -0.17
N ALA A 56 -46.21 -21.99 -0.67
CA ALA A 56 -47.20 -21.28 0.15
C ALA A 56 -48.06 -22.24 0.98
N PHE A 57 -48.27 -23.46 0.48
CA PHE A 57 -48.92 -24.52 1.24
C PHE A 57 -47.95 -25.15 2.27
N LEU A 58 -46.74 -25.52 1.85
CA LEU A 58 -45.72 -26.12 2.73
C LEU A 58 -45.38 -25.24 3.95
N GLN A 59 -45.38 -23.91 3.78
CA GLN A 59 -45.17 -22.94 4.86
C GLN A 59 -46.32 -22.89 5.89
N LYS A 60 -47.56 -23.16 5.48
CA LYS A 60 -48.73 -23.12 6.38
C LYS A 60 -48.85 -24.36 7.27
N ASP A 61 -48.27 -25.49 6.86
CA ASP A 61 -48.43 -26.78 7.54
C ASP A 61 -47.37 -27.04 8.64
N ASN A 62 -46.51 -26.06 8.94
CA ASN A 62 -45.42 -26.16 9.95
C ASN A 62 -44.52 -27.41 9.78
N SER A 63 -44.48 -27.97 8.58
CA SER A 63 -43.67 -29.14 8.26
C SER A 63 -42.21 -28.73 8.11
N THR A 64 -41.27 -29.53 8.64
CA THR A 64 -39.81 -29.37 8.49
C THR A 64 -39.32 -29.65 7.05
N THR A 65 -40.21 -29.56 6.07
CA THR A 65 -40.00 -29.95 4.67
C THR A 65 -39.31 -28.82 3.92
N LYS A 66 -38.26 -29.15 3.15
CA LYS A 66 -37.50 -28.18 2.36
C LYS A 66 -38.41 -27.54 1.28
N PRO A 67 -38.29 -26.23 1.02
CA PRO A 67 -39.05 -25.58 -0.05
C PRO A 67 -38.66 -26.16 -1.42
N VAL A 68 -39.65 -26.24 -2.31
CA VAL A 68 -39.47 -26.60 -3.72
C VAL A 68 -38.83 -25.42 -4.44
N LEU A 69 -37.67 -25.68 -5.04
CA LEU A 69 -36.88 -24.66 -5.73
C LEU A 69 -37.36 -24.52 -7.20
N PRO A 70 -37.76 -23.32 -7.66
CA PRO A 70 -38.28 -23.09 -9.00
C PRO A 70 -37.43 -23.62 -10.16
N ALA A 71 -36.13 -23.36 -10.20
CA ALA A 71 -35.27 -23.80 -11.30
C ALA A 71 -35.04 -25.32 -11.24
N GLN A 72 -34.85 -25.89 -10.05
CA GLN A 72 -34.77 -27.35 -9.89
C GLN A 72 -36.10 -28.04 -10.23
N PHE A 73 -37.24 -27.39 -9.96
CA PHE A 73 -38.58 -27.86 -10.37
C PHE A 73 -38.76 -27.82 -11.88
N HIS A 74 -38.26 -26.77 -12.55
CA HIS A 74 -38.17 -26.73 -14.00
C HIS A 74 -37.27 -27.86 -14.55
N GLY A 75 -36.11 -28.07 -13.92
CA GLY A 75 -35.18 -29.15 -14.24
C GLY A 75 -35.81 -30.54 -14.13
N MET A 76 -36.60 -30.80 -13.08
CA MET A 76 -37.36 -32.05 -12.93
C MET A 76 -38.32 -32.28 -14.10
N LYS A 77 -39.12 -31.27 -14.48
CA LYS A 77 -40.07 -31.38 -15.60
C LYS A 77 -39.31 -31.63 -16.91
N LEU A 78 -38.21 -30.92 -17.15
CA LEU A 78 -37.38 -31.11 -18.33
C LEU A 78 -36.76 -32.51 -18.38
N LEU A 79 -36.29 -33.03 -17.24
CA LEU A 79 -35.75 -34.38 -17.15
C LEU A 79 -36.81 -35.42 -17.52
N HIS A 80 -38.04 -35.28 -17.03
CA HIS A 80 -39.15 -36.17 -17.35
C HIS A 80 -39.47 -36.17 -18.86
N GLU A 81 -39.56 -34.99 -19.47
CA GLU A 81 -39.79 -34.85 -20.92
C GLU A 81 -38.66 -35.42 -21.78
N LEU A 82 -37.40 -35.24 -21.35
CA LEU A 82 -36.25 -35.81 -22.04
C LEU A 82 -36.30 -37.34 -22.03
N LEU A 83 -36.68 -37.97 -20.90
CA LEU A 83 -36.84 -39.41 -20.80
C LEU A 83 -37.97 -39.92 -21.70
N HIS A 84 -39.11 -39.24 -21.73
CA HIS A 84 -40.21 -39.52 -22.67
C HIS A 84 -39.73 -39.48 -24.12
N PHE A 85 -39.09 -38.38 -24.52
CA PHE A 85 -38.64 -38.19 -25.89
C PHE A 85 -37.64 -39.25 -26.32
N VAL A 86 -36.67 -39.58 -25.46
CA VAL A 86 -35.66 -40.61 -25.71
C VAL A 86 -36.30 -42.00 -25.81
N MET A 87 -37.22 -42.34 -24.90
CA MET A 87 -37.94 -43.61 -24.92
C MET A 87 -38.78 -43.76 -26.19
N ALA A 88 -39.59 -42.75 -26.53
CA ALA A 88 -40.43 -42.75 -27.72
C ALA A 88 -39.61 -42.83 -29.02
N ARG A 89 -38.51 -42.07 -29.12
CA ARG A 89 -37.62 -42.09 -30.29
C ARG A 89 -36.90 -43.43 -30.44
N ALA A 90 -36.48 -44.05 -29.33
CA ALA A 90 -35.85 -45.37 -29.33
C ALA A 90 -36.82 -46.46 -29.78
N ILE A 91 -38.02 -46.51 -29.20
CA ILE A 91 -39.09 -47.47 -29.53
C ILE A 91 -39.52 -47.30 -30.99
N ALA A 92 -39.81 -46.08 -31.44
CA ALA A 92 -40.23 -45.81 -32.82
C ALA A 92 -39.17 -46.20 -33.87
N ARG A 93 -37.89 -46.15 -33.51
CA ARG A 93 -36.79 -46.49 -34.42
C ARG A 93 -36.52 -48.00 -34.50
N LYS A 94 -36.69 -48.73 -33.40
CA LYS A 94 -36.32 -50.15 -33.28
C LYS A 94 -37.53 -51.09 -33.38
N GLU A 95 -38.56 -50.84 -32.59
CA GLU A 95 -39.72 -51.74 -32.46
C GLU A 95 -40.99 -50.95 -32.10
N PRO A 96 -41.69 -50.36 -33.09
CA PRO A 96 -42.83 -49.47 -32.85
C PRO A 96 -44.02 -50.11 -32.11
N ASP A 97 -44.15 -51.44 -32.12
CA ASP A 97 -45.21 -52.22 -31.47
C ASP A 97 -44.78 -52.80 -30.11
N MET A 98 -43.64 -52.37 -29.56
CA MET A 98 -43.09 -52.88 -28.29
C MET A 98 -44.03 -52.69 -27.09
N LEU A 99 -44.71 -51.54 -26.98
CA LEU A 99 -45.66 -51.29 -25.89
C LEU A 99 -46.91 -52.18 -25.99
N ASP A 100 -47.44 -52.39 -27.21
CA ASP A 100 -48.57 -53.30 -27.43
C ASP A 100 -48.18 -54.76 -27.08
N LYS A 101 -46.97 -55.18 -27.45
CA LYS A 101 -46.43 -56.51 -27.08
C LYS A 101 -46.25 -56.65 -25.56
N ALA A 102 -45.72 -55.62 -24.91
CA ALA A 102 -45.54 -55.60 -23.47
C ALA A 102 -46.88 -55.66 -22.73
N TYR A 103 -47.90 -54.93 -23.21
CA TYR A 103 -49.27 -54.99 -22.68
C TYR A 103 -49.86 -56.40 -22.78
N ASN A 104 -49.79 -57.01 -23.96
CA ASN A 104 -50.33 -58.36 -24.17
C ASN A 104 -49.66 -59.39 -23.25
N ARG A 105 -48.35 -59.28 -23.04
CA ARG A 105 -47.61 -60.14 -22.11
C ARG A 105 -48.00 -59.90 -20.66
N PHE A 106 -48.12 -58.63 -20.26
CA PHE A 106 -48.57 -58.23 -18.93
C PHE A 106 -49.98 -58.76 -18.63
N GLU A 107 -50.90 -58.68 -19.59
CA GLU A 107 -52.26 -59.20 -19.50
C GLU A 107 -52.27 -60.73 -19.32
N GLN A 108 -51.45 -61.46 -20.08
CA GLN A 108 -51.30 -62.91 -19.95
C GLN A 108 -50.74 -63.33 -18.58
N GLU A 109 -49.83 -62.54 -17.99
CA GLU A 109 -49.19 -62.85 -16.71
C GLU A 109 -50.06 -62.56 -15.47
N LEU A 110 -51.12 -61.74 -15.60
CA LEU A 110 -51.99 -61.32 -14.48
C LEU A 110 -53.48 -61.66 -14.64
N SER A 111 -53.97 -61.93 -15.85
CA SER A 111 -55.37 -61.91 -16.33
C SER A 111 -55.93 -60.51 -16.69
N GLU A 112 -56.89 -60.49 -17.62
CA GLU A 112 -57.56 -59.27 -18.13
C GLU A 112 -58.19 -58.42 -17.01
N ASP A 113 -58.90 -59.06 -16.07
CA ASP A 113 -59.55 -58.36 -14.95
C ASP A 113 -58.52 -57.67 -14.03
N ARG A 114 -57.40 -58.36 -13.72
CA ARG A 114 -56.38 -57.83 -12.79
C ARG A 114 -55.50 -56.76 -13.43
N SER A 115 -55.19 -56.89 -14.71
CA SER A 115 -54.42 -55.88 -15.46
C SER A 115 -55.24 -54.60 -15.67
N THR A 116 -56.53 -54.73 -16.01
CA THR A 116 -57.46 -53.59 -16.14
C THR A 116 -57.70 -52.88 -14.80
N ASP A 117 -57.90 -53.63 -13.71
CA ASP A 117 -58.04 -53.08 -12.35
C ASP A 117 -56.79 -52.29 -11.94
N TYR A 118 -55.59 -52.82 -12.20
CA TYR A 118 -54.34 -52.10 -11.96
C TYR A 118 -54.23 -50.81 -12.78
N LEU A 119 -54.44 -50.86 -14.11
CA LEU A 119 -54.34 -49.66 -14.95
C LEU A 119 -55.38 -48.60 -14.55
N SER A 120 -56.58 -49.02 -14.13
CA SER A 120 -57.60 -48.12 -13.60
C SER A 120 -57.17 -47.47 -12.29
N ARG A 121 -56.47 -48.19 -11.41
CA ARG A 121 -55.92 -47.66 -10.15
C ARG A 121 -54.73 -46.75 -10.37
N PHE A 122 -53.84 -47.10 -11.30
CA PHE A 122 -52.72 -46.25 -11.69
C PHE A 122 -53.27 -44.90 -12.16
N LEU A 123 -54.22 -44.90 -13.11
CA LEU A 123 -54.86 -43.70 -13.64
C LEU A 123 -55.72 -42.95 -12.60
N SER A 124 -56.21 -43.65 -11.57
CA SER A 124 -56.85 -42.99 -10.43
C SER A 124 -55.82 -42.30 -9.52
N THR A 125 -54.64 -42.89 -9.36
CA THR A 125 -53.56 -42.40 -8.50
C THR A 125 -52.78 -41.28 -9.16
N PHE A 126 -52.57 -41.37 -10.48
CA PHE A 126 -51.88 -40.44 -11.36
C PHE A 126 -52.84 -40.03 -12.48
N PRO A 127 -53.81 -39.14 -12.19
CA PRO A 127 -54.88 -38.84 -13.13
C PRO A 127 -54.44 -37.84 -14.19
N THR A 128 -54.89 -38.08 -15.43
CA THR A 128 -55.03 -37.03 -16.44
C THR A 128 -55.99 -35.94 -15.95
N LEU A 129 -55.94 -34.75 -16.54
CA LEU A 129 -56.79 -33.64 -16.18
C LEU A 129 -58.28 -33.98 -16.33
N ASN A 130 -58.66 -34.70 -17.39
CA ASN A 130 -60.06 -35.10 -17.61
C ASN A 130 -60.56 -36.06 -16.50
N ILE A 131 -59.69 -36.92 -15.99
CA ILE A 131 -60.03 -37.85 -14.91
C ILE A 131 -59.99 -37.17 -13.55
N TYR A 132 -59.11 -36.17 -13.38
CA TYR A 132 -59.03 -35.35 -12.18
C TYR A 132 -60.26 -34.45 -12.02
N THR A 133 -60.70 -33.80 -13.10
CA THR A 133 -61.89 -32.93 -13.12
C THR A 133 -63.21 -33.71 -13.15
N GLY A 134 -63.16 -35.02 -13.39
CA GLY A 134 -64.33 -35.91 -13.40
C GLY A 134 -65.12 -35.88 -14.71
N THR A 135 -64.56 -35.31 -15.79
CA THR A 135 -65.18 -35.29 -17.12
C THR A 135 -65.07 -36.65 -17.83
N GLU A 136 -64.13 -37.50 -17.43
CA GLU A 136 -63.96 -38.86 -17.93
C GLU A 136 -63.71 -39.87 -16.79
N LYS A 137 -64.21 -41.10 -16.93
CA LYS A 137 -63.94 -42.19 -15.97
C LYS A 137 -62.73 -43.04 -16.41
N PRO A 138 -61.90 -43.54 -15.48
CA PRO A 138 -60.73 -44.36 -15.82
C PRO A 138 -61.01 -45.56 -16.72
N LEU A 139 -62.09 -46.31 -16.44
CA LEU A 139 -62.48 -47.48 -17.25
C LEU A 139 -62.95 -47.12 -18.68
N GLU A 140 -63.41 -45.89 -18.91
CA GLU A 140 -63.78 -45.41 -20.25
C GLU A 140 -62.54 -45.02 -21.05
N ALA A 141 -61.56 -44.41 -20.39
CA ALA A 141 -60.27 -44.07 -20.98
C ALA A 141 -59.47 -45.30 -21.43
N LEU A 142 -59.48 -46.38 -20.63
CA LEU A 142 -58.78 -47.64 -20.93
C LEU A 142 -59.28 -48.41 -22.16
N LYS A 143 -60.44 -48.03 -22.72
CA LYS A 143 -60.94 -48.62 -23.98
C LYS A 143 -60.13 -48.18 -25.21
N ARG A 144 -59.40 -47.06 -25.11
CA ARG A 144 -58.55 -46.56 -26.19
C ARG A 144 -57.17 -47.19 -26.09
N ASN A 145 -56.67 -47.73 -27.21
CA ASN A 145 -55.36 -48.38 -27.22
C ASN A 145 -54.23 -47.39 -26.94
N GLU A 146 -54.34 -46.17 -27.46
CA GLU A 146 -53.39 -45.08 -27.24
C GLU A 146 -53.21 -44.81 -25.75
N THR A 147 -54.32 -44.63 -25.01
CA THR A 147 -54.30 -44.40 -23.56
C THR A 147 -53.66 -45.55 -22.78
N ARG A 148 -53.80 -46.80 -23.22
CA ARG A 148 -53.13 -47.94 -22.58
C ARG A 148 -51.62 -47.89 -22.77
N ASN A 149 -51.15 -47.57 -23.98
CA ASN A 149 -49.72 -47.44 -24.26
C ASN A 149 -49.09 -46.27 -23.50
N GLU A 150 -49.80 -45.14 -23.43
CA GLU A 150 -49.38 -43.99 -22.62
C GLU A 150 -49.25 -44.34 -21.14
N LEU A 151 -50.17 -45.15 -20.60
CA LEU A 151 -50.13 -45.62 -19.22
C LEU A 151 -48.96 -46.55 -18.90
N LEU A 152 -48.60 -47.45 -19.81
CA LEU A 152 -47.45 -48.33 -19.63
C LEU A 152 -46.15 -47.52 -19.57
N GLU A 153 -46.01 -46.57 -20.50
CA GLU A 153 -44.87 -45.67 -20.57
C GLU A 153 -44.75 -44.80 -19.32
N GLU A 154 -45.83 -44.12 -18.93
CA GLU A 154 -45.87 -43.28 -17.72
C GLU A 154 -45.66 -44.09 -16.45
N SER A 155 -46.17 -45.33 -16.36
CA SER A 155 -45.91 -46.21 -15.21
C SER A 155 -44.42 -46.49 -15.04
N PHE A 156 -43.69 -46.66 -16.14
CA PHE A 156 -42.25 -46.89 -16.12
C PHE A 156 -41.46 -45.62 -15.79
N LEU A 157 -41.84 -44.46 -16.32
CA LEU A 157 -41.15 -43.20 -16.04
C LEU A 157 -41.41 -42.70 -14.62
N VAL A 158 -42.63 -42.89 -14.08
CA VAL A 158 -42.90 -42.68 -12.64
C VAL A 158 -42.01 -43.58 -11.79
N TRP A 159 -41.82 -44.84 -12.18
CA TRP A 159 -40.88 -45.73 -11.50
C TRP A 159 -39.44 -45.19 -11.54
N ILE A 160 -38.95 -44.74 -12.71
CA ILE A 160 -37.60 -44.14 -12.86
C ILE A 160 -37.46 -42.89 -11.98
N ASN A 161 -38.46 -42.00 -11.98
CA ASN A 161 -38.43 -40.78 -11.16
C ASN A 161 -38.31 -41.10 -9.67
N ASN A 162 -38.99 -42.14 -9.18
CA ASN A 162 -38.87 -42.61 -7.80
C ASN A 162 -37.54 -43.31 -7.49
N GLN A 163 -36.79 -43.76 -8.50
CA GLN A 163 -35.41 -44.26 -8.34
C GLN A 163 -34.36 -43.14 -8.33
N ASN A 164 -34.72 -41.90 -8.68
CA ASN A 164 -33.78 -40.79 -8.81
C ASN A 164 -33.59 -40.03 -7.49
N PRO A 165 -32.45 -40.15 -6.78
CA PRO A 165 -32.24 -39.47 -5.50
C PRO A 165 -32.31 -37.95 -5.62
N ALA A 166 -31.90 -37.37 -6.75
CA ALA A 166 -31.95 -35.93 -7.02
C ALA A 166 -33.39 -35.37 -7.01
N LEU A 167 -34.41 -36.23 -7.19
CA LEU A 167 -35.82 -35.82 -7.16
C LEU A 167 -36.48 -35.98 -5.79
N GLN A 168 -35.72 -36.33 -4.74
CA GLN A 168 -36.25 -36.57 -3.39
C GLN A 168 -37.08 -35.39 -2.85
N GLN A 169 -36.68 -34.15 -3.15
CA GLN A 169 -37.41 -32.93 -2.78
C GLN A 169 -38.81 -32.83 -3.40
N PHE A 170 -39.08 -33.58 -4.47
CA PHE A 170 -40.38 -33.65 -5.15
C PHE A 170 -41.15 -34.94 -4.84
N SER A 171 -40.70 -35.73 -3.86
CA SER A 171 -41.29 -37.03 -3.52
C SER A 171 -42.79 -36.96 -3.22
N GLU A 172 -43.28 -35.88 -2.62
CA GLU A 172 -44.72 -35.69 -2.39
C GLU A 172 -45.55 -35.59 -3.69
N LEU A 173 -44.96 -35.09 -4.77
CA LEU A 173 -45.57 -35.00 -6.10
C LEU A 173 -45.52 -36.34 -6.84
N LEU A 174 -44.39 -37.05 -6.71
CA LEU A 174 -44.03 -38.19 -7.56
C LEU A 174 -44.29 -39.56 -6.93
N SER A 175 -44.61 -39.64 -5.64
CA SER A 175 -44.66 -40.90 -4.89
C SER A 175 -45.62 -41.94 -5.47
N ASP A 176 -45.09 -43.14 -5.73
CA ASP A 176 -45.81 -44.34 -6.15
C ASP A 176 -46.07 -45.33 -5.00
N ALA A 177 -45.88 -44.91 -3.74
CA ALA A 177 -45.81 -45.81 -2.58
C ALA A 177 -47.04 -46.72 -2.36
N MET A 178 -48.23 -46.28 -2.81
CA MET A 178 -49.45 -47.08 -2.77
C MET A 178 -49.46 -48.19 -3.84
N LEU A 179 -48.89 -47.92 -5.02
CA LEU A 179 -48.85 -48.83 -6.17
C LEU A 179 -47.68 -49.82 -6.08
N MET A 180 -46.53 -49.40 -5.52
CA MET A 180 -45.33 -50.24 -5.40
C MET A 180 -45.57 -51.55 -4.64
N ARG A 181 -46.53 -51.54 -3.70
CA ARG A 181 -46.90 -52.72 -2.89
C ARG A 181 -47.70 -53.75 -3.69
N GLU A 182 -48.32 -53.33 -4.79
CA GLU A 182 -49.09 -54.22 -5.65
C GLU A 182 -48.19 -55.18 -6.42
N GLU A 183 -48.64 -56.42 -6.60
CA GLU A 183 -47.95 -57.40 -7.43
C GLU A 183 -47.98 -57.00 -8.91
N ALA A 184 -49.07 -56.36 -9.34
CA ALA A 184 -49.28 -55.92 -10.72
C ALA A 184 -48.26 -54.85 -11.15
N TYR A 185 -48.01 -53.83 -10.33
CA TYR A 185 -47.01 -52.80 -10.60
C TYR A 185 -45.61 -53.39 -10.84
N ARG A 186 -45.15 -54.26 -9.93
CA ARG A 186 -43.83 -54.90 -10.04
C ARG A 186 -43.70 -55.80 -11.27
N LYS A 187 -44.75 -56.55 -11.59
CA LYS A 187 -44.79 -57.37 -12.81
C LYS A 187 -44.76 -56.51 -14.08
N LEU A 188 -45.44 -55.37 -14.09
CA LEU A 188 -45.41 -54.47 -15.23
C LEU A 188 -44.00 -53.94 -15.50
N ILE A 189 -43.33 -53.42 -14.46
CA ILE A 189 -41.96 -52.88 -14.59
C ILE A 189 -41.00 -53.96 -15.10
N LEU A 190 -41.06 -55.19 -14.56
CA LEU A 190 -40.24 -56.31 -15.03
C LEU A 190 -40.56 -56.70 -16.49
N THR A 191 -41.84 -56.65 -16.87
CA THR A 191 -42.28 -56.92 -18.25
C THR A 191 -41.74 -55.88 -19.22
N LEU A 192 -41.77 -54.60 -18.83
CA LEU A 192 -41.24 -53.50 -19.64
C LEU A 192 -39.73 -53.58 -19.76
N GLN A 193 -39.00 -53.79 -18.66
CA GLN A 193 -37.54 -54.00 -18.68
C GLN A 193 -37.15 -55.19 -19.57
N SER A 194 -37.86 -56.32 -19.44
CA SER A 194 -37.62 -57.51 -20.28
C SER A 194 -37.90 -57.25 -21.75
N SER A 195 -38.91 -56.43 -22.05
CA SER A 195 -39.28 -56.07 -23.42
C SER A 195 -38.30 -55.07 -24.03
N MET A 196 -37.78 -54.12 -23.24
CA MET A 196 -36.70 -53.21 -23.64
C MET A 196 -35.40 -53.97 -23.93
N HIS A 197 -35.05 -54.94 -23.10
CA HIS A 197 -33.89 -55.81 -23.33
C HIS A 197 -34.07 -56.68 -24.58
N ALA A 198 -35.27 -57.18 -24.85
CA ALA A 198 -35.57 -57.96 -26.05
C ALA A 198 -35.50 -57.12 -27.34
N MET A 199 -35.82 -55.82 -27.27
CA MET A 199 -35.70 -54.87 -28.39
C MET A 199 -34.23 -54.69 -28.83
N GLY A 200 -33.27 -54.95 -27.94
CA GLY A 200 -31.85 -54.83 -28.18
C GLY A 200 -31.31 -53.41 -28.00
N PRO A 201 -30.00 -53.21 -28.16
CA PRO A 201 -29.35 -51.96 -27.75
C PRO A 201 -29.72 -50.74 -28.61
N VAL A 202 -29.77 -49.60 -27.93
CA VAL A 202 -30.14 -48.27 -28.42
C VAL A 202 -29.16 -47.20 -27.89
N GLY A 203 -29.30 -45.98 -28.40
CA GLY A 203 -28.45 -44.85 -28.00
C GLY A 203 -27.04 -44.88 -28.59
N PRO A 204 -26.22 -43.89 -28.23
CA PRO A 204 -24.87 -43.70 -28.79
C PRO A 204 -23.88 -44.79 -28.35
N ASP A 205 -24.00 -45.27 -27.12
CA ASP A 205 -23.12 -46.32 -26.55
C ASP A 205 -23.63 -47.75 -26.81
N ASN A 206 -24.71 -47.90 -27.59
CA ASN A 206 -25.32 -49.18 -27.95
C ASN A 206 -25.62 -50.05 -26.70
N GLU A 207 -26.38 -49.49 -25.78
CA GLU A 207 -26.76 -50.08 -24.49
C GLU A 207 -28.28 -50.38 -24.40
N ASP A 208 -28.72 -51.13 -23.39
CA ASP A 208 -30.15 -51.40 -23.17
C ASP A 208 -30.94 -50.10 -22.90
N LEU A 209 -32.19 -50.01 -23.36
CA LEU A 209 -32.98 -48.76 -23.21
C LEU A 209 -33.24 -48.41 -21.73
N ALA A 210 -33.44 -49.38 -20.84
CA ALA A 210 -33.61 -49.09 -19.42
C ALA A 210 -32.29 -48.64 -18.77
N ASP A 211 -31.15 -49.17 -19.21
CA ASP A 211 -29.83 -48.70 -18.79
C ASP A 211 -29.55 -47.28 -19.28
N LEU A 212 -29.86 -46.98 -20.55
CA LEU A 212 -29.74 -45.65 -21.14
C LEU A 212 -30.55 -44.63 -20.32
N LEU A 213 -31.83 -44.89 -20.06
CA LEU A 213 -32.71 -43.97 -19.33
C LEU A 213 -32.28 -43.76 -17.86
N THR A 214 -31.57 -44.71 -17.25
CA THR A 214 -31.06 -44.59 -15.87
C THR A 214 -29.61 -44.10 -15.80
N ARG A 215 -28.93 -43.92 -16.94
CA ARG A 215 -27.53 -43.50 -17.02
C ARG A 215 -27.25 -42.13 -16.39
N PRO A 216 -28.08 -41.08 -16.62
CA PRO A 216 -27.88 -39.78 -15.96
C PRO A 216 -27.92 -39.93 -14.42
N ILE A 217 -28.88 -40.71 -13.91
CA ILE A 217 -29.05 -40.98 -12.48
C ILE A 217 -27.81 -41.68 -11.90
N ARG A 218 -27.25 -42.68 -12.60
CA ARG A 218 -26.05 -43.38 -12.13
C ARG A 218 -24.80 -42.50 -12.18
N HIS A 219 -24.70 -41.59 -13.15
CA HIS A 219 -23.57 -40.68 -13.27
C HIS A 219 -23.56 -39.62 -12.16
N SER A 220 -24.74 -39.09 -11.82
CA SER A 220 -24.87 -38.02 -10.82
C SER A 220 -26.17 -38.20 -10.03
N PRO A 221 -26.19 -39.10 -9.02
CA PRO A 221 -27.41 -39.49 -8.34
C PRO A 221 -28.09 -38.35 -7.57
N ASP A 222 -27.31 -37.40 -7.07
CA ASP A 222 -27.79 -36.39 -6.13
C ASP A 222 -27.96 -34.98 -6.76
N SER A 223 -27.79 -34.84 -8.09
CA SER A 223 -27.83 -33.52 -8.75
C SER A 223 -28.60 -33.52 -10.07
N ILE A 224 -29.69 -32.75 -10.13
CA ILE A 224 -30.45 -32.53 -11.37
C ILE A 224 -29.59 -31.78 -12.40
N LEU A 225 -28.79 -30.80 -11.95
CA LEU A 225 -27.90 -30.02 -12.80
C LEU A 225 -26.92 -30.91 -13.56
N GLU A 226 -26.23 -31.80 -12.85
CA GLU A 226 -25.25 -32.70 -13.45
C GLU A 226 -25.91 -33.77 -14.33
N GLN A 227 -27.12 -34.21 -13.99
CA GLN A 227 -27.91 -35.11 -14.87
C GLN A 227 -28.26 -34.43 -16.21
N LEU A 228 -28.68 -33.16 -16.19
CA LEU A 228 -28.99 -32.41 -17.41
C LEU A 228 -27.72 -32.13 -18.24
N ARG A 229 -26.59 -31.80 -17.60
CA ARG A 229 -25.27 -31.66 -18.25
C ARG A 229 -24.84 -32.97 -18.92
N TYR A 230 -25.01 -34.10 -18.23
CA TYR A 230 -24.72 -35.41 -18.78
C TYR A 230 -25.55 -35.69 -20.05
N ILE A 231 -26.87 -35.43 -20.00
CA ILE A 231 -27.76 -35.61 -21.16
C ILE A 231 -27.33 -34.72 -22.32
N ARG A 232 -27.03 -33.44 -22.07
CA ARG A 232 -26.57 -32.51 -23.11
C ARG A 232 -25.29 -32.98 -23.80
N LEU A 233 -24.33 -33.52 -23.05
CA LEU A 233 -23.06 -33.99 -23.57
C LEU A 233 -23.17 -35.32 -24.33
N ASN A 234 -24.02 -36.24 -23.86
CA ASN A 234 -24.01 -37.64 -24.33
C ASN A 234 -25.18 -37.98 -25.25
N TRP A 235 -26.30 -37.24 -25.23
CA TRP A 235 -27.51 -37.59 -26.01
C TRP A 235 -27.76 -36.66 -27.20
N SER A 236 -26.75 -35.91 -27.66
CA SER A 236 -26.85 -34.96 -28.78
C SER A 236 -27.54 -35.54 -30.03
N ASP A 237 -27.09 -36.70 -30.51
CA ASP A 237 -27.63 -37.38 -31.70
C ASP A 237 -29.10 -37.84 -31.50
N MET A 238 -29.48 -38.13 -30.26
CA MET A 238 -30.84 -38.53 -29.92
C MET A 238 -31.77 -37.33 -29.81
N LEU A 239 -31.24 -36.16 -29.49
CA LEU A 239 -31.99 -34.91 -29.36
C LEU A 239 -32.01 -34.07 -30.64
N GLU A 240 -31.30 -34.50 -31.70
CA GLU A 240 -31.24 -33.81 -32.98
C GLU A 240 -32.63 -33.54 -33.57
N GLY A 241 -32.89 -32.29 -33.96
CA GLY A 241 -34.16 -31.83 -34.52
C GLY A 241 -35.29 -31.59 -33.52
N SER A 242 -34.99 -31.61 -32.21
CA SER A 242 -35.96 -31.36 -31.13
C SER A 242 -35.77 -29.98 -30.48
N PRO A 243 -36.83 -29.38 -29.87
CA PRO A 243 -36.70 -28.12 -29.12
C PRO A 243 -35.91 -28.27 -27.82
N PHE A 244 -35.68 -29.51 -27.34
CA PHE A 244 -35.03 -29.79 -26.06
C PHE A 244 -33.58 -29.34 -25.98
N TRP A 245 -32.87 -29.20 -27.11
CA TRP A 245 -31.49 -28.73 -27.13
C TRP A 245 -31.35 -27.30 -26.57
N THR A 246 -32.27 -26.42 -26.94
CA THR A 246 -32.30 -25.03 -26.47
C THR A 246 -32.77 -24.96 -25.01
N MET A 247 -33.74 -25.80 -24.65
CA MET A 247 -34.32 -25.86 -23.30
C MET A 247 -33.31 -26.38 -22.26
N LEU A 248 -32.44 -27.33 -22.66
CA LEU A 248 -31.36 -27.85 -21.82
C LEU A 248 -30.37 -26.76 -21.39
N SER A 249 -29.98 -25.88 -22.31
CA SER A 249 -29.03 -24.81 -21.99
C SER A 249 -29.63 -23.81 -21.00
N GLY A 250 -30.88 -23.38 -21.25
CA GLY A 250 -31.58 -22.49 -20.32
C GLY A 250 -31.82 -23.12 -18.94
N ALA A 251 -32.23 -24.38 -18.86
CA ALA A 251 -32.47 -25.04 -17.57
C ALA A 251 -31.19 -25.20 -16.73
N ILE A 252 -30.05 -25.51 -17.37
CA ILE A 252 -28.74 -25.58 -16.71
C ILE A 252 -28.37 -24.21 -16.12
N GLU A 253 -28.48 -23.14 -16.90
CA GLU A 253 -28.18 -21.77 -16.46
C GLU A 253 -29.07 -21.33 -15.29
N LEU A 254 -30.37 -21.65 -15.35
CA LEU A 254 -31.32 -21.31 -14.30
C LEU A 254 -31.02 -22.02 -12.97
N ILE A 255 -30.67 -23.31 -13.01
CA ILE A 255 -30.32 -24.08 -11.80
C ILE A 255 -29.00 -23.58 -11.21
N GLU A 256 -28.02 -23.21 -12.04
CA GLU A 256 -26.75 -22.62 -11.57
C GLU A 256 -26.96 -21.28 -10.85
N ASP A 257 -27.82 -20.41 -11.38
CA ASP A 257 -28.15 -19.13 -10.74
C ASP A 257 -28.92 -19.33 -9.41
N GLU A 258 -29.83 -20.30 -9.36
CA GLU A 258 -30.58 -20.67 -8.15
C GLU A 258 -29.70 -21.34 -7.07
N ASP A 259 -28.76 -22.19 -7.47
CA ASP A 259 -27.80 -22.82 -6.55
C ASP A 259 -26.83 -21.78 -5.96
N LYS A 260 -26.38 -20.80 -6.76
CA LYS A 260 -25.62 -19.63 -6.27
C LYS A 260 -26.42 -18.82 -5.26
N TYR A 261 -27.71 -18.59 -5.52
CA TYR A 261 -28.62 -17.91 -4.60
C TYR A 261 -28.74 -18.66 -3.24
N LEU A 262 -28.95 -19.97 -3.28
CA LEU A 262 -29.14 -20.79 -2.07
C LEU A 262 -27.88 -20.96 -1.22
N PHE A 263 -26.70 -20.92 -1.85
CA PHE A 263 -25.42 -20.89 -1.15
C PHE A 263 -25.36 -19.73 -0.13
N PHE A 264 -25.91 -18.56 -0.47
CA PHE A 264 -26.00 -17.42 0.46
C PHE A 264 -26.94 -17.69 1.62
N GLN A 265 -28.13 -18.23 1.36
CA GLN A 265 -29.09 -18.53 2.41
C GLN A 265 -28.51 -19.48 3.47
N ARG A 266 -27.66 -20.45 3.06
CA ARG A 266 -26.98 -21.37 3.98
C ARG A 266 -25.89 -20.69 4.80
N ILE A 267 -25.00 -19.90 4.17
CA ILE A 267 -23.94 -19.17 4.90
C ILE A 267 -24.54 -18.16 5.89
N SER A 268 -25.65 -17.50 5.53
CA SER A 268 -26.37 -16.60 6.43
C SER A 268 -26.96 -17.33 7.65
N SER A 269 -27.42 -18.58 7.48
CA SER A 269 -27.96 -19.40 8.58
C SER A 269 -26.89 -19.96 9.53
N GLU A 270 -25.65 -20.15 9.07
CA GLU A 270 -24.53 -20.65 9.88
C GLU A 270 -23.80 -19.53 10.65
N LYS A 271 -24.14 -18.25 10.40
CA LYS A 271 -23.49 -17.05 10.96
C LYS A 271 -24.12 -16.47 12.24
N GLU A 272 -24.79 -17.28 13.06
CA GLU A 272 -25.18 -16.86 14.42
C GLU A 272 -24.00 -16.80 15.43
N GLY A 273 -22.75 -17.06 15.02
CA GLY A 273 -21.65 -17.20 15.98
C GLY A 273 -20.27 -16.64 15.64
N ARG A 274 -20.00 -16.02 14.48
CA ARG A 274 -18.66 -15.49 14.17
C ARG A 274 -18.69 -14.16 13.42
N HIS A 275 -18.43 -13.08 14.16
CA HIS A 275 -17.89 -11.83 13.62
C HIS A 275 -16.41 -12.05 13.30
N ASP A 276 -16.09 -12.72 12.20
CA ASP A 276 -14.74 -12.70 11.65
C ASP A 276 -14.79 -12.17 10.22
N SER A 277 -14.09 -11.06 10.02
CA SER A 277 -13.74 -10.39 8.76
C SER A 277 -12.76 -11.22 7.89
N ALA A 278 -12.57 -12.50 8.19
CA ALA A 278 -11.56 -13.36 7.60
C ALA A 278 -12.06 -14.20 6.40
N PHE A 279 -12.88 -13.64 5.51
CA PHE A 279 -13.42 -14.39 4.35
C PHE A 279 -12.74 -14.08 3.01
N PHE A 280 -11.75 -13.17 2.97
CA PHE A 280 -10.93 -12.93 1.78
C PHE A 280 -9.53 -12.52 2.20
N ASP A 281 -8.67 -13.51 2.51
CA ASP A 281 -7.24 -13.27 2.35
C ASP A 281 -7.04 -13.10 0.83
N LYS A 282 -6.85 -11.86 0.37
CA LYS A 282 -6.59 -11.57 -1.05
C LYS A 282 -5.22 -12.16 -1.36
N ASP A 283 -5.18 -13.37 -1.90
CA ASP A 283 -3.93 -13.96 -2.37
C ASP A 283 -3.37 -13.06 -3.48
N ALA A 284 -2.19 -12.49 -3.24
CA ALA A 284 -1.48 -11.68 -4.21
C ALA A 284 -0.74 -12.62 -5.17
N PHE A 285 -1.09 -12.57 -6.45
CA PHE A 285 -0.45 -13.37 -7.49
C PHE A 285 0.54 -12.53 -8.28
N VAL A 286 1.61 -13.16 -8.76
CA VAL A 286 2.55 -12.53 -9.71
C VAL A 286 1.83 -12.38 -11.06
N PRO A 287 1.75 -11.17 -11.64
CA PRO A 287 1.11 -10.97 -12.93
C PRO A 287 1.81 -11.78 -14.03
N ASP A 288 1.02 -12.44 -14.89
CA ASP A 288 1.52 -13.10 -16.11
C ASP A 288 1.53 -12.12 -17.29
N TYR A 289 2.73 -11.74 -17.73
CA TYR A 289 2.91 -10.83 -18.87
C TYR A 289 2.85 -11.54 -20.23
N ALA A 290 2.79 -12.87 -20.29
CA ALA A 290 2.75 -13.61 -21.55
C ALA A 290 1.53 -13.27 -22.40
N ALA A 291 0.39 -12.98 -21.76
CA ALA A 291 -0.85 -12.57 -22.43
C ALA A 291 -0.83 -11.13 -22.98
N LEU A 292 0.14 -10.30 -22.59
CA LEU A 292 0.27 -8.90 -23.01
C LEU A 292 1.18 -8.72 -24.24
N GLY A 293 1.94 -9.76 -24.61
CA GLY A 293 2.99 -9.71 -25.63
C GLY A 293 2.53 -9.33 -27.05
N ASP A 294 1.26 -9.53 -27.39
CA ASP A 294 0.73 -9.27 -28.74
C ASP A 294 0.12 -7.86 -28.92
N GLY A 295 -0.08 -7.08 -27.85
CA GLY A 295 -0.69 -5.74 -27.91
C GLY A 295 0.34 -4.60 -27.99
N PRO A 296 0.04 -3.48 -28.69
CA PRO A 296 0.94 -2.31 -28.74
C PRO A 296 1.06 -1.62 -27.37
N ALA A 297 2.24 -1.07 -27.07
CA ALA A 297 2.47 -0.23 -25.90
C ALA A 297 2.00 1.21 -26.18
N ASN A 298 1.02 1.69 -25.41
CA ASN A 298 0.37 2.99 -25.53
C ASN A 298 0.46 3.79 -24.22
N TYR A 299 1.69 3.93 -23.72
CA TYR A 299 1.98 4.68 -22.50
C TYR A 299 1.61 6.16 -22.61
N SER A 300 1.10 6.70 -21.52
CA SER A 300 0.92 8.14 -21.35
C SER A 300 2.24 8.83 -20.99
N SER A 301 2.42 10.04 -21.51
CA SER A 301 3.59 10.85 -21.21
C SER A 301 3.44 11.50 -19.84
N ASP A 302 4.39 11.27 -18.95
CA ASP A 302 4.42 11.91 -17.65
C ASP A 302 4.90 13.38 -17.78
N SER A 303 4.20 14.30 -17.12
CA SER A 303 4.70 15.66 -16.90
C SER A 303 5.80 15.65 -15.84
N SER A 304 6.67 16.67 -15.82
CA SER A 304 7.91 16.65 -15.00
C SER A 304 7.69 16.42 -13.51
N TRP A 305 6.54 16.80 -12.96
CA TRP A 305 6.22 16.63 -11.55
C TRP A 305 5.64 15.25 -11.19
N MET A 306 5.13 14.50 -12.18
CA MET A 306 4.40 13.24 -11.95
C MET A 306 5.27 12.11 -11.38
N PRO A 307 6.55 11.94 -11.79
CA PRO A 307 7.44 10.95 -11.18
C PRO A 307 7.78 11.27 -9.71
N GLU A 308 7.77 12.56 -9.35
CA GLU A 308 8.17 13.07 -8.02
C GLU A 308 7.02 13.06 -6.99
N VAL A 309 5.85 12.55 -7.36
CA VAL A 309 4.70 12.51 -6.44
C VAL A 309 4.97 11.58 -5.27
N VAL A 310 4.79 12.12 -4.07
CA VAL A 310 4.67 11.38 -2.80
C VAL A 310 3.33 11.76 -2.20
N MET A 311 2.44 10.78 -2.08
CA MET A 311 1.04 11.01 -1.77
C MET A 311 0.72 10.68 -0.32
N LEU A 312 -0.02 11.56 0.33
CA LEU A 312 -0.61 11.33 1.65
C LEU A 312 -2.13 11.22 1.50
N ALA A 313 -2.70 10.07 1.86
CA ALA A 313 -4.14 9.86 1.90
C ALA A 313 -4.72 10.26 3.26
N LYS A 314 -5.81 11.03 3.28
CA LYS A 314 -6.53 11.39 4.51
C LYS A 314 -8.04 11.19 4.32
N SER A 315 -8.65 10.41 5.22
CA SER A 315 -10.09 10.46 5.43
C SER A 315 -10.50 11.86 5.91
N THR A 316 -11.20 12.61 5.06
CA THR A 316 -11.37 14.07 5.24
C THR A 316 -12.05 14.41 6.56
N TYR A 317 -13.20 13.80 6.86
CA TYR A 317 -14.00 14.13 8.05
C TYR A 317 -13.26 13.75 9.34
N VAL A 318 -12.67 12.55 9.36
CA VAL A 318 -11.87 12.07 10.48
C VAL A 318 -10.67 12.99 10.72
N TRP A 319 -9.99 13.40 9.65
CA TRP A 319 -8.83 14.28 9.76
C TRP A 319 -9.21 15.68 10.27
N LEU A 320 -10.33 16.25 9.81
CA LEU A 320 -10.81 17.55 10.31
C LEU A 320 -11.12 17.49 11.82
N ASP A 321 -11.77 16.42 12.29
CA ASP A 321 -12.02 16.19 13.72
C ASP A 321 -10.70 16.08 14.52
N GLN A 322 -9.74 15.29 14.04
CA GLN A 322 -8.42 15.14 14.67
C GLN A 322 -7.64 16.47 14.72
N LEU A 323 -7.67 17.26 13.65
CA LEU A 323 -7.05 18.59 13.63
C LEU A 323 -7.72 19.53 14.63
N GLY A 324 -9.04 19.45 14.76
CA GLY A 324 -9.76 20.25 15.74
C GLY A 324 -9.32 19.98 17.18
N LYS A 325 -9.11 18.69 17.51
CA LYS A 325 -8.55 18.23 18.79
C LYS A 325 -7.09 18.67 18.96
N MET A 326 -6.26 18.43 17.95
CA MET A 326 -4.82 18.71 17.98
C MET A 326 -4.51 20.21 18.18
N TYR A 327 -5.22 21.09 17.47
CA TYR A 327 -4.98 22.54 17.52
C TYR A 327 -5.87 23.28 18.53
N GLY A 328 -6.71 22.56 19.28
CA GLY A 328 -7.59 23.14 20.30
C GLY A 328 -8.60 24.18 19.77
N ARG A 329 -8.98 24.08 18.49
CA ARG A 329 -9.91 25.01 17.81
C ARG A 329 -10.83 24.25 16.86
N PRO A 330 -12.06 24.72 16.60
CA PRO A 330 -12.95 24.06 15.65
C PRO A 330 -12.35 24.02 14.24
N VAL A 331 -12.28 22.83 13.65
CA VAL A 331 -11.87 22.59 12.25
C VAL A 331 -12.94 21.71 11.62
N HIS A 332 -13.88 22.32 10.89
CA HIS A 332 -15.03 21.60 10.31
C HIS A 332 -15.06 21.68 8.78
N ARG A 333 -14.36 22.65 8.19
CA ARG A 333 -14.32 22.90 6.75
C ARG A 333 -12.89 22.86 6.22
N LEU A 334 -12.74 22.64 4.92
CA LEU A 334 -11.43 22.56 4.25
C LEU A 334 -10.59 23.83 4.44
N GLN A 335 -11.22 25.01 4.45
CA GLN A 335 -10.54 26.28 4.69
C GLN A 335 -10.08 26.48 6.15
N ASP A 336 -10.64 25.73 7.10
CA ASP A 336 -10.30 25.85 8.53
C ASP A 336 -8.99 25.13 8.88
N ILE A 337 -8.49 24.27 7.98
CA ILE A 337 -7.23 23.54 8.12
C ILE A 337 -6.11 24.56 8.40
N PRO A 338 -5.35 24.42 9.51
CA PRO A 338 -4.28 25.36 9.88
C PRO A 338 -3.17 25.45 8.83
N ASP A 339 -2.57 26.64 8.68
CA ASP A 339 -1.40 26.81 7.80
C ASP A 339 -0.20 26.05 8.34
N GLU A 340 -0.04 26.01 9.65
CA GLU A 340 1.00 25.28 10.37
C GLU A 340 0.96 23.78 10.06
N GLU A 341 -0.23 23.20 9.87
CA GLU A 341 -0.39 21.79 9.48
C GLU A 341 0.05 21.57 8.03
N LEU A 342 -0.30 22.48 7.13
CA LEU A 342 0.13 22.40 5.73
C LEU A 342 1.64 22.59 5.60
N ASP A 343 2.23 23.49 6.40
CA ASP A 343 3.67 23.69 6.50
C ASP A 343 4.37 22.45 7.05
N ARG A 344 3.77 21.78 8.04
CA ARG A 344 4.26 20.49 8.58
C ARG A 344 4.30 19.42 7.48
N ILE A 345 3.19 19.20 6.78
CA ILE A 345 3.09 18.18 5.72
C ILE A 345 4.06 18.46 4.56
N ALA A 346 4.15 19.72 4.11
CA ALA A 346 5.11 20.11 3.07
C ALA A 346 6.56 19.96 3.54
N GLY A 347 6.86 20.34 4.79
CA GLY A 347 8.18 20.22 5.41
C GLY A 347 8.65 18.77 5.59
N GLN A 348 7.71 17.82 5.69
CA GLN A 348 7.99 16.38 5.68
C GLN A 348 8.38 15.87 4.28
N GLY A 349 8.01 16.58 3.21
CA GLY A 349 8.33 16.27 1.82
C GLY A 349 7.18 15.68 1.01
N PHE A 350 5.94 15.73 1.51
CA PHE A 350 4.77 15.29 0.74
C PHE A 350 4.49 16.30 -0.37
N THR A 351 4.20 15.80 -1.56
CA THR A 351 3.93 16.63 -2.75
C THR A 351 2.49 16.49 -3.25
N ALA A 352 1.73 15.53 -2.71
CA ALA A 352 0.31 15.37 -2.97
C ALA A 352 -0.48 15.02 -1.70
N LEU A 353 -1.69 15.59 -1.59
CA LEU A 353 -2.65 15.32 -0.52
C LEU A 353 -3.96 14.80 -1.15
N TRP A 354 -4.25 13.52 -0.94
CA TRP A 354 -5.48 12.89 -1.35
C TRP A 354 -6.51 12.95 -0.23
N LEU A 355 -7.63 13.63 -0.50
CA LEU A 355 -8.73 13.79 0.43
C LEU A 355 -9.88 12.88 0.04
N ILE A 356 -10.17 11.91 0.91
CA ILE A 356 -11.21 10.91 0.68
C ILE A 356 -12.56 11.47 1.14
N GLY A 357 -13.55 11.35 0.26
CA GLY A 357 -14.94 11.71 0.56
C GLY A 357 -15.24 13.21 0.53
N LEU A 358 -14.67 13.92 -0.45
CA LEU A 358 -14.91 15.35 -0.71
C LEU A 358 -16.29 15.66 -1.31
N TRP A 359 -16.85 14.71 -2.06
CA TRP A 359 -18.03 14.93 -2.88
C TRP A 359 -19.33 14.86 -2.08
N GLN A 360 -20.39 15.48 -2.61
CA GLN A 360 -21.73 15.41 -2.05
C GLN A 360 -22.26 13.98 -2.11
N ARG A 361 -22.67 13.46 -0.96
CA ARG A 361 -23.00 12.04 -0.77
C ARG A 361 -24.51 11.80 -0.68
N SER A 362 -24.89 10.57 -0.99
CA SER A 362 -26.26 10.02 -0.96
C SER A 362 -26.92 10.17 0.41
N HIS A 363 -28.19 10.62 0.43
CA HIS A 363 -28.98 10.64 1.66
C HIS A 363 -29.37 9.22 2.07
N ALA A 364 -29.82 8.42 1.11
CA ALA A 364 -30.21 7.03 1.32
C ALA A 364 -29.09 6.17 1.93
N SER A 365 -27.84 6.31 1.46
CA SER A 365 -26.68 5.60 2.04
C SER A 365 -26.50 5.88 3.53
N ARG A 366 -26.69 7.14 3.95
CA ARG A 366 -26.64 7.53 5.37
C ARG A 366 -27.78 6.89 6.15
N GLU A 367 -29.02 6.99 5.66
CA GLU A 367 -30.20 6.46 6.33
C GLU A 367 -30.12 4.93 6.52
N ILE A 368 -29.66 4.20 5.50
CA ILE A 368 -29.46 2.74 5.59
C ILE A 368 -28.54 2.39 6.76
N LYS A 369 -27.40 3.08 6.87
CA LYS A 369 -26.40 2.82 7.93
C LYS A 369 -26.92 3.17 9.32
N GLN A 370 -27.68 4.26 9.43
CA GLN A 370 -28.31 4.68 10.68
C GLN A 370 -29.38 3.67 11.13
N MET A 371 -30.20 3.18 10.21
CA MET A 371 -31.21 2.15 10.49
C MET A 371 -30.58 0.79 10.87
N GLN A 372 -29.39 0.48 10.36
CA GLN A 372 -28.61 -0.73 10.69
C GLN A 372 -27.84 -0.63 12.02
N GLY A 373 -27.98 0.47 12.76
CA GLY A 373 -27.50 0.58 14.14
C GLY A 373 -26.34 1.56 14.39
N ASN A 374 -25.88 2.32 13.38
CA ASN A 374 -24.87 3.37 13.57
C ASN A 374 -25.48 4.78 13.37
N PRO A 375 -26.02 5.42 14.43
CA PRO A 375 -26.69 6.71 14.32
C PRO A 375 -25.75 7.87 13.93
N GLU A 376 -24.44 7.74 14.17
CA GLU A 376 -23.44 8.76 13.83
C GLU A 376 -22.83 8.56 12.43
N ALA A 377 -23.20 7.48 11.73
CA ALA A 377 -22.69 7.18 10.38
C ALA A 377 -22.99 8.32 9.39
N LYS A 378 -21.99 8.66 8.58
CA LYS A 378 -22.17 9.41 7.34
C LYS A 378 -22.48 8.44 6.20
N ALA A 379 -22.95 8.99 5.08
CA ALA A 379 -23.04 8.24 3.83
C ALA A 379 -21.65 7.73 3.41
N SER A 380 -21.62 6.61 2.68
CA SER A 380 -20.39 6.12 2.05
C SER A 380 -19.74 7.21 1.22
N ALA A 381 -18.42 7.37 1.32
CA ALA A 381 -17.65 8.27 0.47
C ALA A 381 -17.80 7.96 -1.03
N TYR A 382 -18.21 6.74 -1.40
CA TYR A 382 -18.39 6.29 -2.79
C TYR A 382 -19.87 6.20 -3.23
N ALA A 383 -20.83 6.39 -2.32
CA ALA A 383 -22.24 6.53 -2.67
C ALA A 383 -22.55 8.01 -2.94
N LEU A 384 -22.28 8.47 -4.16
CA LEU A 384 -22.33 9.88 -4.52
C LEU A 384 -23.71 10.35 -4.99
N GLU A 385 -24.15 11.50 -4.47
CA GLU A 385 -25.32 12.23 -4.99
C GLU A 385 -24.95 12.93 -6.30
N LYS A 386 -23.81 13.63 -6.31
CA LYS A 386 -23.24 14.36 -7.45
C LYS A 386 -21.78 14.75 -7.19
N TYR A 387 -21.05 15.09 -8.24
CA TYR A 387 -19.65 15.53 -8.20
C TYR A 387 -19.47 17.02 -7.82
N ASP A 388 -20.21 17.49 -6.82
CA ASP A 388 -19.99 18.79 -6.18
C ASP A 388 -19.26 18.59 -4.85
N ILE A 389 -18.35 19.49 -4.48
CA ILE A 389 -17.72 19.45 -3.14
C ILE A 389 -18.81 19.65 -2.08
N ALA A 390 -18.85 18.79 -1.07
CA ALA A 390 -19.91 18.78 -0.08
C ALA A 390 -19.99 20.12 0.69
N ASP A 391 -21.21 20.62 0.87
CA ASP A 391 -21.44 21.93 1.48
C ASP A 391 -21.02 21.98 2.96
N ASP A 392 -21.13 20.86 3.67
CA ASP A 392 -20.78 20.75 5.10
C ASP A 392 -19.27 20.84 5.36
N ILE A 393 -18.43 20.53 4.37
CA ILE A 393 -16.97 20.73 4.43
C ILE A 393 -16.50 22.04 3.78
N GLY A 394 -17.43 22.93 3.41
CA GLY A 394 -17.12 24.27 2.90
C GLY A 394 -17.38 24.50 1.40
N GLY A 395 -17.85 23.48 0.68
CA GLY A 395 -18.20 23.59 -0.75
C GLY A 395 -17.02 24.01 -1.64
N TYR A 396 -17.33 24.49 -2.84
CA TYR A 396 -16.33 24.87 -3.84
C TYR A 396 -15.37 25.97 -3.35
N GLU A 397 -15.88 26.98 -2.63
CA GLU A 397 -15.06 28.07 -2.09
C GLU A 397 -14.03 27.59 -1.06
N GLY A 398 -14.43 26.67 -0.17
CA GLY A 398 -13.53 26.06 0.80
C GLY A 398 -12.43 25.23 0.15
N TYR A 399 -12.80 24.43 -0.85
CA TYR A 399 -11.86 23.70 -1.69
C TYR A 399 -10.87 24.63 -2.41
N LEU A 400 -11.35 25.71 -3.04
CA LEU A 400 -10.50 26.63 -3.79
C LEU A 400 -9.48 27.33 -2.89
N ASN A 401 -9.90 27.72 -1.68
CA ASN A 401 -9.01 28.26 -0.65
C ASN A 401 -7.91 27.26 -0.29
N LEU A 402 -8.27 26.02 0.04
CA LEU A 402 -7.31 24.98 0.40
C LEU A 402 -6.34 24.68 -0.77
N ARG A 403 -6.87 24.53 -1.98
CA ARG A 403 -6.09 24.31 -3.21
C ARG A 403 -5.05 25.40 -3.42
N HIS A 404 -5.40 26.66 -3.19
CA HIS A 404 -4.45 27.76 -3.33
C HIS A 404 -3.32 27.68 -2.28
N ARG A 405 -3.70 27.43 -1.01
CA ARG A 405 -2.75 27.35 0.12
C ARG A 405 -1.82 26.14 0.04
N THR A 406 -2.28 25.00 -0.49
CA THR A 406 -1.43 23.84 -0.75
C THR A 406 -0.52 24.05 -1.94
N ALA A 407 -1.01 24.68 -3.02
CA ALA A 407 -0.20 24.98 -4.20
C ALA A 407 0.97 25.94 -3.88
N GLN A 408 0.77 26.93 -3.01
CA GLN A 408 1.85 27.81 -2.52
C GLN A 408 2.99 27.04 -1.83
N ARG A 409 2.70 25.84 -1.31
CA ARG A 409 3.65 24.96 -0.63
C ARG A 409 4.16 23.81 -1.52
N GLY A 410 3.86 23.84 -2.81
CA GLY A 410 4.26 22.81 -3.76
C GLY A 410 3.44 21.51 -3.67
N MET A 411 2.34 21.49 -2.90
CA MET A 411 1.48 20.33 -2.76
C MET A 411 0.28 20.39 -3.71
N ARG A 412 -0.03 19.26 -4.35
CA ARG A 412 -1.20 19.09 -5.22
C ARG A 412 -2.32 18.37 -4.47
N LEU A 413 -3.56 18.80 -4.67
CA LEU A 413 -4.71 18.04 -4.18
C LEU A 413 -5.05 16.90 -5.14
N ALA A 414 -5.40 15.75 -4.57
CA ALA A 414 -5.92 14.60 -5.28
C ALA A 414 -7.34 14.27 -4.78
N SER A 415 -8.16 13.72 -5.67
CA SER A 415 -9.53 13.28 -5.36
C SER A 415 -9.80 11.86 -5.85
N ASP A 416 -10.69 11.18 -5.15
CA ASP A 416 -11.36 9.99 -5.67
C ASP A 416 -12.30 10.34 -6.82
N MET A 417 -12.46 9.40 -7.76
CA MET A 417 -13.52 9.40 -8.74
C MET A 417 -14.08 7.99 -8.87
N VAL A 418 -15.41 7.87 -8.78
CA VAL A 418 -16.16 6.61 -8.85
C VAL A 418 -16.95 6.58 -10.18
N PRO A 419 -16.40 5.97 -11.24
CA PRO A 419 -17.00 6.02 -12.58
C PRO A 419 -18.11 4.97 -12.79
N ASN A 420 -18.13 3.92 -11.97
CA ASN A 420 -18.94 2.74 -12.22
C ASN A 420 -20.41 2.89 -11.81
N HIS A 421 -20.67 3.61 -10.73
CA HIS A 421 -21.99 3.72 -10.11
C HIS A 421 -22.18 5.09 -9.46
N THR A 422 -23.42 5.39 -9.08
CA THR A 422 -23.76 6.54 -8.23
C THR A 422 -24.38 6.06 -6.92
N GLY A 423 -24.68 6.97 -5.99
CA GLY A 423 -25.61 6.70 -4.90
C GLY A 423 -26.99 6.32 -5.45
N MET A 424 -27.72 5.47 -4.72
CA MET A 424 -29.02 4.95 -5.18
C MET A 424 -30.12 5.99 -5.31
N ASP A 425 -29.98 7.13 -4.61
CA ASP A 425 -30.90 8.24 -4.64
C ASP A 425 -30.36 9.45 -5.41
N SER A 426 -29.28 9.29 -6.18
CA SER A 426 -28.61 10.37 -6.91
C SER A 426 -29.54 11.15 -7.84
N GLU A 427 -29.11 12.38 -8.22
CA GLU A 427 -29.78 13.18 -9.24
C GLU A 427 -29.98 12.40 -10.55
N LEU A 428 -28.98 11.61 -10.95
CA LEU A 428 -29.08 10.77 -12.15
C LEU A 428 -30.15 9.68 -12.00
N VAL A 429 -30.30 9.03 -10.84
CA VAL A 429 -31.36 8.03 -10.64
C VAL A 429 -32.75 8.66 -10.70
N ARG A 430 -32.88 9.90 -10.21
CA ARG A 430 -34.16 10.64 -10.23
C ARG A 430 -34.53 11.10 -11.63
N ASP A 431 -33.59 11.69 -12.35
CA ASP A 431 -33.84 12.44 -13.60
C ASP A 431 -33.47 11.67 -14.88
N ARG A 432 -32.56 10.70 -14.80
CA ARG A 432 -32.04 9.89 -15.92
C ARG A 432 -32.03 8.39 -15.59
N PRO A 433 -33.17 7.79 -15.18
CA PRO A 433 -33.20 6.37 -14.80
C PRO A 433 -32.84 5.40 -15.95
N ASP A 434 -32.89 5.85 -17.22
CA ASP A 434 -32.46 5.09 -18.40
C ASP A 434 -30.94 4.84 -18.47
N TRP A 435 -30.16 5.61 -17.71
CA TRP A 435 -28.70 5.46 -17.66
C TRP A 435 -28.26 4.24 -16.83
N PHE A 436 -29.15 3.62 -16.08
CA PHE A 436 -28.83 2.55 -15.15
C PHE A 436 -29.27 1.18 -15.67
N LEU A 437 -28.53 0.14 -15.26
CA LEU A 437 -28.97 -1.23 -15.48
C LEU A 437 -30.24 -1.46 -14.67
N SER A 438 -31.34 -1.76 -15.36
CA SER A 438 -32.65 -1.89 -14.73
C SER A 438 -33.54 -2.91 -15.45
N SER A 439 -34.56 -3.37 -14.72
CA SER A 439 -35.62 -4.25 -15.20
C SER A 439 -36.98 -3.61 -14.92
N GLY A 440 -37.97 -3.89 -15.77
CA GLY A 440 -39.37 -3.49 -15.56
C GLY A 440 -40.11 -4.37 -14.56
N THR A 441 -39.56 -5.54 -14.22
CA THR A 441 -40.10 -6.45 -13.21
C THR A 441 -39.02 -6.83 -12.19
N PRO A 442 -39.39 -7.24 -10.96
CA PRO A 442 -38.43 -7.76 -10.00
C PRO A 442 -37.56 -8.88 -10.61
N PRO A 443 -36.24 -8.93 -10.33
CA PRO A 443 -35.37 -9.99 -10.84
C PRO A 443 -35.76 -11.39 -10.33
N TYR A 444 -36.31 -11.46 -9.13
CA TYR A 444 -36.83 -12.69 -8.51
C TYR A 444 -38.28 -12.47 -8.09
N TYR A 445 -39.10 -13.52 -8.22
CA TYR A 445 -40.54 -13.44 -7.89
C TYR A 445 -40.83 -13.19 -6.41
N ASN A 446 -39.93 -13.59 -5.51
CA ASN A 446 -40.08 -13.45 -4.07
C ASN A 446 -39.66 -12.05 -3.56
N TYR A 447 -39.09 -11.23 -4.43
CA TYR A 447 -38.74 -9.85 -4.09
C TYR A 447 -40.00 -9.00 -3.94
N SER A 448 -40.08 -8.24 -2.86
CA SER A 448 -41.33 -7.60 -2.43
C SER A 448 -41.21 -6.11 -2.09
N TYR A 449 -40.01 -5.62 -1.73
CA TYR A 449 -39.71 -4.19 -1.53
C TYR A 449 -40.71 -3.46 -0.61
N ASN A 450 -41.05 -4.02 0.55
CA ASN A 450 -41.95 -3.41 1.52
C ASN A 450 -41.22 -2.50 2.54
N GLY A 451 -39.90 -2.39 2.44
CA GLY A 451 -39.07 -1.51 3.26
C GLY A 451 -39.42 -0.02 3.19
N PRO A 452 -38.79 0.81 4.04
CA PRO A 452 -39.04 2.25 4.10
C PRO A 452 -38.64 2.96 2.79
N ASN A 453 -39.26 4.10 2.50
CA ASN A 453 -38.81 4.98 1.42
C ASN A 453 -37.52 5.70 1.86
N LEU A 454 -36.44 5.50 1.11
CA LEU A 454 -35.13 6.07 1.36
C LEU A 454 -34.89 7.40 0.60
N SER A 455 -35.79 7.78 -0.31
CA SER A 455 -35.65 9.05 -1.04
C SER A 455 -36.04 10.24 -0.16
N PRO A 456 -35.23 11.32 -0.14
CA PRO A 456 -35.61 12.56 0.54
C PRO A 456 -36.65 13.39 -0.26
N ASP A 457 -36.82 13.10 -1.55
CA ASP A 457 -37.78 13.80 -2.41
C ASP A 457 -39.13 13.04 -2.42
N PRO A 458 -40.24 13.69 -2.01
CA PRO A 458 -41.55 13.04 -1.96
C PRO A 458 -42.10 12.62 -3.33
N ARG A 459 -41.55 13.12 -4.44
CA ARG A 459 -41.90 12.67 -5.80
C ARG A 459 -41.47 11.22 -6.06
N TYR A 460 -40.41 10.77 -5.41
CA TYR A 460 -39.82 9.46 -5.69
C TYR A 460 -39.99 8.51 -4.50
N THR A 461 -40.12 7.22 -4.81
CA THR A 461 -39.97 6.15 -3.81
C THR A 461 -38.79 5.27 -4.19
N ILE A 462 -37.84 5.15 -3.26
CA ILE A 462 -36.65 4.30 -3.38
C ILE A 462 -36.71 3.30 -2.22
N GLN A 463 -36.77 2.00 -2.54
CA GLN A 463 -36.92 0.93 -1.55
C GLN A 463 -35.92 -0.19 -1.83
N LEU A 464 -35.21 -0.61 -0.78
CA LEU A 464 -34.40 -1.82 -0.81
C LEU A 464 -35.27 -3.07 -0.74
N GLU A 465 -34.74 -4.18 -1.27
CA GLU A 465 -35.38 -5.48 -1.10
C GLU A 465 -35.35 -5.92 0.38
N ASP A 466 -36.44 -6.56 0.82
CA ASP A 466 -36.70 -6.84 2.24
C ASP A 466 -35.64 -7.78 2.85
N GLY A 467 -35.11 -8.71 2.03
CA GLY A 467 -34.07 -9.66 2.42
C GLY A 467 -32.73 -9.02 2.82
N TYR A 468 -32.49 -7.75 2.47
CA TYR A 468 -31.32 -7.00 2.93
C TYR A 468 -31.36 -6.76 4.44
N TRP A 469 -32.51 -6.34 4.98
CA TRP A 469 -32.64 -5.88 6.36
C TRP A 469 -32.45 -7.00 7.40
N ASN A 470 -32.89 -8.21 7.06
CA ASN A 470 -32.76 -9.40 7.89
C ASN A 470 -31.59 -10.31 7.45
N ARG A 471 -30.77 -9.87 6.48
CA ARG A 471 -29.61 -10.58 5.94
C ARG A 471 -29.93 -11.97 5.36
N THR A 472 -31.17 -12.19 4.93
CA THR A 472 -31.56 -13.45 4.27
C THR A 472 -31.25 -13.44 2.77
N ASP A 473 -30.96 -12.27 2.19
CA ASP A 473 -30.74 -12.07 0.76
C ASP A 473 -29.69 -10.98 0.50
N ALA A 474 -29.00 -11.06 -0.64
CA ALA A 474 -28.03 -10.05 -1.07
C ALA A 474 -28.70 -8.80 -1.66
N ALA A 475 -29.99 -8.86 -1.98
CA ALA A 475 -30.79 -7.77 -2.53
C ALA A 475 -30.14 -7.14 -3.77
N VAL A 476 -30.18 -7.84 -4.91
CA VAL A 476 -29.42 -7.44 -6.12
C VAL A 476 -29.92 -6.15 -6.81
N THR A 477 -31.14 -5.72 -6.48
CA THR A 477 -31.77 -4.51 -7.03
C THR A 477 -32.50 -3.74 -5.94
N PHE A 478 -32.71 -2.44 -6.17
CA PHE A 478 -33.66 -1.62 -5.44
C PHE A 478 -34.80 -1.14 -6.36
N LYS A 479 -35.95 -0.83 -5.78
CA LYS A 479 -37.12 -0.34 -6.51
C LYS A 479 -37.15 1.19 -6.50
N ARG A 480 -37.32 1.79 -7.68
CA ARG A 480 -37.60 3.21 -7.90
C ARG A 480 -39.01 3.38 -8.43
N ILE A 481 -39.80 4.31 -7.87
CA ILE A 481 -41.08 4.76 -8.40
C ILE A 481 -41.03 6.29 -8.58
N ASP A 482 -41.43 6.80 -9.74
CA ASP A 482 -41.72 8.22 -9.95
C ASP A 482 -43.23 8.45 -9.92
N HIS A 483 -43.72 9.11 -8.87
CA HIS A 483 -45.15 9.32 -8.65
C HIS A 483 -45.79 10.30 -9.65
N MET A 484 -44.99 11.05 -10.41
CA MET A 484 -45.51 11.97 -11.43
C MET A 484 -45.98 11.27 -12.70
N ASN A 485 -45.32 10.17 -13.10
CA ASN A 485 -45.60 9.47 -14.36
C ASN A 485 -45.89 7.97 -14.17
N GLY A 486 -45.75 7.44 -12.95
CA GLY A 486 -45.97 6.03 -12.63
C GLY A 486 -44.82 5.10 -13.04
N ASP A 487 -43.69 5.65 -13.49
CA ASP A 487 -42.51 4.86 -13.92
C ASP A 487 -41.94 4.09 -12.74
N THR A 488 -42.02 2.77 -12.81
CA THR A 488 -41.50 1.85 -11.80
C THR A 488 -40.37 1.02 -12.40
N ARG A 489 -39.21 1.05 -11.76
CA ARG A 489 -38.01 0.32 -12.22
C ARG A 489 -37.33 -0.39 -11.06
N TYR A 490 -36.70 -1.51 -11.39
CA TYR A 490 -35.85 -2.26 -10.48
C TYR A 490 -34.41 -2.09 -10.95
N ILE A 491 -33.65 -1.26 -10.24
CA ILE A 491 -32.31 -0.82 -10.64
C ILE A 491 -31.28 -1.67 -9.91
N TYR A 492 -30.27 -2.15 -10.63
CA TYR A 492 -29.19 -2.96 -10.08
C TYR A 492 -28.22 -2.10 -9.26
N HIS A 493 -27.75 -2.66 -8.15
CA HIS A 493 -26.67 -2.07 -7.36
C HIS A 493 -25.32 -2.26 -8.04
N GLY A 494 -24.35 -1.40 -7.71
CA GLY A 494 -22.97 -1.59 -8.13
C GLY A 494 -22.39 -2.89 -7.59
N ASN A 495 -21.57 -3.58 -8.40
CA ASN A 495 -21.01 -4.88 -8.05
C ASN A 495 -19.69 -5.11 -8.83
N ASP A 496 -18.71 -5.73 -8.19
CA ASP A 496 -17.38 -6.08 -8.73
C ASP A 496 -17.27 -7.55 -9.21
N GLY A 497 -18.36 -8.31 -9.17
CA GLY A 497 -18.41 -9.74 -9.43
C GLY A 497 -18.36 -10.61 -8.19
N THR A 498 -18.31 -10.01 -7.00
CA THR A 498 -18.66 -10.71 -5.77
C THR A 498 -20.18 -10.88 -5.70
N ASN A 499 -20.61 -11.90 -4.96
CA ASN A 499 -22.04 -12.18 -4.83
C ASN A 499 -22.79 -11.16 -3.95
N MET A 500 -22.07 -10.27 -3.24
CA MET A 500 -22.64 -9.21 -2.41
C MET A 500 -22.50 -7.85 -3.13
N PRO A 501 -23.60 -7.25 -3.59
CA PRO A 501 -23.54 -5.93 -4.21
C PRO A 501 -23.32 -4.81 -3.19
N TRP A 502 -22.92 -3.63 -3.66
CA TRP A 502 -22.89 -2.40 -2.87
C TRP A 502 -24.30 -1.81 -2.77
N ASN A 503 -25.08 -2.27 -1.79
CA ASN A 503 -26.53 -2.01 -1.67
C ASN A 503 -26.95 -0.54 -1.52
N ASP A 504 -26.03 0.42 -1.33
CA ASP A 504 -26.31 1.85 -1.29
C ASP A 504 -26.05 2.58 -2.63
N THR A 505 -25.77 1.83 -3.69
CA THR A 505 -25.35 2.35 -5.00
C THR A 505 -26.31 1.95 -6.13
N ALA A 506 -26.19 2.60 -7.29
CA ALA A 506 -26.91 2.31 -8.53
C ALA A 506 -25.94 2.16 -9.71
N GLN A 507 -25.98 1.02 -10.40
CA GLN A 507 -25.04 0.65 -11.46
C GLN A 507 -25.37 1.31 -12.80
N LEU A 508 -24.39 2.02 -13.37
CA LEU A 508 -24.52 2.64 -14.70
C LEU A 508 -24.45 1.60 -15.82
N ASN A 509 -25.16 1.85 -16.91
CA ASN A 509 -25.22 1.00 -18.10
C ASN A 509 -24.18 1.41 -19.14
N PHE A 510 -22.98 0.82 -19.05
CA PHE A 510 -21.89 1.10 -19.98
C PHE A 510 -22.08 0.57 -21.41
N LEU A 511 -23.15 -0.18 -21.73
CA LEU A 511 -23.48 -0.46 -23.14
C LEU A 511 -23.95 0.80 -23.88
N SER A 512 -24.52 1.78 -23.16
CA SER A 512 -25.01 3.01 -23.77
C SER A 512 -23.85 3.98 -24.08
N PRO A 513 -23.66 4.41 -25.33
CA PRO A 513 -22.65 5.40 -25.69
C PRO A 513 -22.91 6.77 -25.03
N GLU A 514 -24.18 7.13 -24.79
CA GLU A 514 -24.54 8.36 -24.08
C GLU A 514 -24.06 8.34 -22.63
N VAL A 515 -24.18 7.20 -21.96
CA VAL A 515 -23.71 7.03 -20.57
C VAL A 515 -22.19 7.12 -20.53
N ARG A 516 -21.48 6.45 -21.44
CA ARG A 516 -20.01 6.53 -21.52
C ARG A 516 -19.52 7.96 -21.70
N GLU A 517 -20.10 8.71 -22.63
CA GLU A 517 -19.75 10.13 -22.84
C GLU A 517 -20.11 10.99 -21.62
N GLY A 518 -21.26 10.74 -20.97
CA GLY A 518 -21.64 11.43 -19.74
C GLY A 518 -20.62 11.25 -18.61
N VAL A 519 -20.15 10.01 -18.41
CA VAL A 519 -19.12 9.69 -17.43
C VAL A 519 -17.78 10.33 -17.81
N ILE A 520 -17.38 10.30 -19.09
CA ILE A 520 -16.15 10.99 -19.56
C ILE A 520 -16.22 12.49 -19.25
N GLN A 521 -17.35 13.15 -19.48
CA GLN A 521 -17.52 14.57 -19.16
C GLN A 521 -17.42 14.84 -17.66
N GLN A 522 -17.94 13.94 -16.80
CA GLN A 522 -17.75 14.03 -15.35
C GLN A 522 -16.27 13.85 -14.96
N ILE A 523 -15.55 12.91 -15.56
CA ILE A 523 -14.10 12.73 -15.34
C ILE A 523 -13.33 13.99 -15.74
N LEU A 524 -13.64 14.57 -16.90
CA LEU A 524 -13.04 15.82 -17.37
C LEU A 524 -13.36 16.99 -16.44
N HIS A 525 -14.56 17.05 -15.87
CA HIS A 525 -14.91 18.03 -14.85
C HIS A 525 -14.03 17.89 -13.60
N VAL A 526 -13.89 16.67 -13.07
CA VAL A 526 -13.03 16.37 -11.92
C VAL A 526 -11.56 16.71 -12.23
N ALA A 527 -11.05 16.37 -13.42
CA ALA A 527 -9.68 16.67 -13.84
C ALA A 527 -9.36 18.17 -13.88
N ARG A 528 -10.34 19.01 -14.24
CA ARG A 528 -10.18 20.48 -14.19
C ARG A 528 -10.07 21.01 -12.76
N MET A 529 -10.56 20.27 -11.78
CA MET A 529 -10.46 20.59 -10.36
C MET A 529 -9.19 19.98 -9.73
N PHE A 530 -8.91 18.71 -9.98
CA PHE A 530 -7.84 17.97 -9.33
C PHE A 530 -6.81 17.50 -10.35
N PRO A 531 -5.53 17.93 -10.25
CA PRO A 531 -4.47 17.46 -11.13
C PRO A 531 -4.11 15.99 -10.90
N ILE A 532 -4.62 15.35 -9.85
CA ILE A 532 -4.42 13.94 -9.55
C ILE A 532 -5.78 13.31 -9.28
N ILE A 533 -6.11 12.26 -10.02
CA ILE A 533 -7.37 11.52 -9.86
C ILE A 533 -7.05 10.06 -9.57
N ARG A 534 -7.67 9.53 -8.51
CA ARG A 534 -7.69 8.09 -8.24
C ARG A 534 -9.05 7.53 -8.63
N PHE A 535 -9.05 6.58 -9.56
CA PHE A 535 -10.25 5.88 -10.00
C PHE A 535 -10.50 4.65 -9.14
N ASP A 536 -11.67 4.62 -8.51
CA ASP A 536 -12.15 3.51 -7.69
C ASP A 536 -12.57 2.33 -8.57
N ALA A 537 -12.17 1.12 -8.15
CA ALA A 537 -12.50 -0.16 -8.78
C ALA A 537 -12.37 -0.16 -10.32
N ALA A 538 -11.31 0.46 -10.86
CA ALA A 538 -11.17 0.74 -12.28
C ALA A 538 -11.25 -0.52 -13.16
N MET A 539 -10.85 -1.68 -12.63
CA MET A 539 -10.92 -2.98 -13.32
C MET A 539 -12.33 -3.38 -13.77
N VAL A 540 -13.38 -2.96 -13.07
CA VAL A 540 -14.78 -3.35 -13.40
C VAL A 540 -15.26 -2.73 -14.71
N LEU A 541 -14.62 -1.63 -15.14
CA LEU A 541 -14.95 -0.91 -16.37
C LEU A 541 -14.06 -1.27 -17.57
N ALA A 542 -13.15 -2.22 -17.42
CA ALA A 542 -12.52 -2.82 -18.59
C ALA A 542 -13.58 -3.59 -19.39
N LYS A 543 -13.55 -3.49 -20.72
CA LYS A 543 -14.53 -4.09 -21.64
C LYS A 543 -14.80 -5.57 -21.34
N ARG A 544 -13.76 -6.35 -21.05
CA ARG A 544 -13.87 -7.77 -20.67
C ARG A 544 -14.66 -7.97 -19.36
N HIS A 545 -14.51 -7.08 -18.39
CA HIS A 545 -15.22 -7.18 -17.10
C HIS A 545 -16.66 -6.70 -17.22
N ILE A 546 -16.93 -5.64 -17.97
CA ILE A 546 -18.30 -5.23 -18.27
C ILE A 546 -19.09 -6.41 -18.88
N GLN A 547 -18.47 -7.11 -19.85
CA GLN A 547 -19.02 -8.32 -20.45
C GLN A 547 -19.26 -9.42 -19.40
N ARG A 548 -18.20 -9.85 -18.71
CA ARG A 548 -18.26 -10.96 -17.74
C ARG A 548 -19.29 -10.73 -16.61
N LEU A 549 -19.36 -9.49 -16.11
CA LEU A 549 -20.17 -9.15 -14.94
C LEU A 549 -21.64 -8.97 -15.29
N TRP A 550 -21.94 -8.20 -16.33
CA TRP A 550 -23.29 -7.69 -16.60
C TRP A 550 -23.97 -8.31 -17.83
N PHE A 551 -23.18 -8.87 -18.76
CA PHE A 551 -23.62 -9.35 -20.08
C PHE A 551 -22.86 -10.63 -20.47
N PRO A 552 -23.11 -11.77 -19.78
CA PRO A 552 -22.39 -13.01 -20.03
C PRO A 552 -22.58 -13.51 -21.47
N LEU A 553 -21.68 -14.35 -21.95
CA LEU A 553 -21.86 -15.02 -23.24
C LEU A 553 -22.96 -16.07 -23.12
N HIS A 554 -23.66 -16.35 -24.21
CA HIS A 554 -24.62 -17.45 -24.28
C HIS A 554 -23.99 -18.77 -23.81
N GLY A 555 -24.65 -19.49 -22.88
CA GLY A 555 -24.10 -20.72 -22.29
C GLY A 555 -23.16 -20.52 -21.10
N GLN A 556 -22.97 -19.29 -20.61
CA GLN A 556 -22.18 -18.97 -19.42
C GLN A 556 -23.06 -18.30 -18.36
N SER A 557 -22.95 -18.73 -17.11
CA SER A 557 -23.61 -18.06 -15.98
C SER A 557 -22.91 -16.73 -15.67
N ALA A 558 -23.70 -15.70 -15.36
CA ALA A 558 -23.19 -14.40 -14.96
C ALA A 558 -22.42 -14.45 -13.63
N ALA A 559 -21.47 -13.53 -13.46
CA ALA A 559 -20.86 -13.28 -12.16
C ALA A 559 -21.83 -12.58 -11.20
N VAL A 560 -22.68 -11.68 -11.71
CA VAL A 560 -23.72 -11.01 -10.92
C VAL A 560 -25.02 -11.83 -11.00
N PRO A 561 -25.64 -12.21 -9.86
CA PRO A 561 -26.87 -13.01 -9.87
C PRO A 561 -28.01 -12.33 -10.65
N SER A 562 -28.89 -13.14 -11.27
CA SER A 562 -29.99 -12.75 -12.17
C SER A 562 -29.60 -12.20 -13.55
N ARG A 563 -28.31 -11.90 -13.78
CA ARG A 563 -27.85 -11.33 -15.06
C ARG A 563 -27.64 -12.34 -16.18
N SER A 564 -27.69 -13.65 -15.91
CA SER A 564 -27.60 -14.71 -16.94
C SER A 564 -28.70 -14.58 -18.00
N SER A 565 -29.87 -14.06 -17.62
CA SER A 565 -30.99 -13.78 -18.54
C SER A 565 -30.72 -12.67 -19.57
N TYR A 566 -29.64 -11.90 -19.39
CA TYR A 566 -29.19 -10.83 -20.30
C TYR A 566 -27.96 -11.24 -21.10
N ALA A 567 -27.75 -12.54 -21.32
CA ALA A 567 -26.66 -13.05 -22.12
C ALA A 567 -26.71 -12.50 -23.56
N MET A 568 -25.54 -12.21 -24.12
CA MET A 568 -25.41 -11.69 -25.49
C MET A 568 -24.20 -12.30 -26.20
N SER A 569 -24.15 -12.23 -27.53
CA SER A 569 -22.99 -12.70 -28.28
C SER A 569 -21.84 -11.70 -28.19
N MET A 570 -20.60 -12.18 -28.35
CA MET A 570 -19.43 -11.30 -28.35
C MET A 570 -19.52 -10.25 -29.49
N ALA A 571 -20.07 -10.62 -30.65
CA ALA A 571 -20.25 -9.69 -31.77
C ALA A 571 -21.24 -8.55 -31.45
N GLU A 572 -22.34 -8.84 -30.76
CA GLU A 572 -23.29 -7.81 -30.32
C GLU A 572 -22.68 -6.91 -29.25
N PHE A 573 -21.93 -7.51 -28.31
CA PHE A 573 -21.23 -6.75 -27.27
C PHE A 573 -20.15 -5.83 -27.85
N ASP A 574 -19.32 -6.34 -28.76
CA ASP A 574 -18.29 -5.57 -29.45
C ASP A 574 -18.89 -4.45 -30.31
N ALA A 575 -20.07 -4.66 -30.89
CA ALA A 575 -20.77 -3.59 -31.62
C ALA A 575 -21.28 -2.48 -30.69
N ALA A 576 -21.68 -2.81 -29.45
CA ALA A 576 -22.14 -1.84 -28.46
C ALA A 576 -21.00 -1.08 -27.76
N ILE A 577 -19.88 -1.76 -27.54
CA ILE A 577 -18.65 -1.22 -26.95
C ILE A 577 -17.49 -1.49 -27.92
N PRO A 578 -17.33 -0.68 -28.98
CA PRO A 578 -16.30 -0.92 -29.99
C PRO A 578 -14.88 -0.75 -29.44
N GLU A 579 -14.65 0.34 -28.70
CA GLU A 579 -13.37 0.70 -28.11
C GLU A 579 -13.35 0.47 -26.60
N GLU A 580 -12.15 0.44 -26.02
CA GLU A 580 -12.02 0.38 -24.56
C GLU A 580 -12.33 1.72 -23.90
N PHE A 581 -13.23 1.70 -22.90
CA PHE A 581 -13.68 2.92 -22.22
C PHE A 581 -12.50 3.72 -21.63
N TRP A 582 -11.59 3.03 -20.95
CA TRP A 582 -10.42 3.68 -20.35
C TRP A 582 -9.46 4.25 -21.38
N ARG A 583 -9.35 3.63 -22.57
CA ARG A 583 -8.53 4.16 -23.66
C ARG A 583 -9.09 5.49 -24.14
N GLU A 584 -10.41 5.57 -24.34
CA GLU A 584 -11.11 6.81 -24.70
C GLU A 584 -10.91 7.89 -23.63
N VAL A 585 -11.03 7.54 -22.34
CA VAL A 585 -10.80 8.46 -21.21
C VAL A 585 -9.39 9.05 -21.27
N VAL A 586 -8.35 8.21 -21.38
CA VAL A 586 -6.96 8.68 -21.38
C VAL A 586 -6.68 9.57 -22.59
N ASP A 587 -7.19 9.21 -23.77
CA ASP A 587 -6.99 10.02 -24.99
C ASP A 587 -7.66 11.40 -24.86
N ARG A 588 -8.86 11.45 -24.28
CA ARG A 588 -9.57 12.71 -24.01
C ARG A 588 -8.86 13.55 -22.94
N ILE A 589 -8.34 12.94 -21.88
CA ILE A 589 -7.55 13.63 -20.85
C ILE A 589 -6.30 14.26 -21.47
N HIS A 590 -5.55 13.54 -22.30
CA HIS A 590 -4.39 14.12 -22.99
C HIS A 590 -4.74 15.26 -23.95
N ALA A 591 -5.89 15.17 -24.63
CA ALA A 591 -6.32 16.20 -25.57
C ALA A 591 -6.82 17.47 -24.86
N GLU A 592 -7.53 17.33 -23.74
CA GLU A 592 -8.26 18.43 -23.12
C GLU A 592 -7.64 18.97 -21.83
N VAL A 593 -7.00 18.09 -21.03
CA VAL A 593 -6.45 18.40 -19.70
C VAL A 593 -5.14 17.59 -19.45
N PRO A 594 -4.11 17.76 -20.30
CA PRO A 594 -2.91 16.90 -20.33
C PRO A 594 -2.09 16.88 -19.04
N ASP A 595 -2.20 17.90 -18.18
CA ASP A 595 -1.48 17.98 -16.91
C ASP A 595 -2.21 17.25 -15.75
N THR A 596 -2.85 16.12 -16.06
CA THR A 596 -3.64 15.33 -15.09
C THR A 596 -3.02 13.94 -14.90
N LEU A 597 -2.65 13.61 -13.67
CA LEU A 597 -2.15 12.31 -13.27
C LEU A 597 -3.32 11.36 -12.95
N LEU A 598 -3.37 10.21 -13.62
CA LEU A 598 -4.43 9.21 -13.47
C LEU A 598 -3.92 7.97 -12.75
N LEU A 599 -4.52 7.64 -11.60
CA LEU A 599 -4.24 6.45 -10.81
C LEU A 599 -5.41 5.48 -10.94
N ALA A 600 -5.15 4.26 -11.41
CA ALA A 600 -6.13 3.20 -11.42
C ALA A 600 -5.96 2.31 -10.17
N GLU A 601 -7.02 2.21 -9.36
CA GLU A 601 -7.16 1.06 -8.49
C GLU A 601 -7.66 -0.12 -9.33
N ALA A 602 -6.72 -0.94 -9.81
CA ALA A 602 -7.02 -2.14 -10.54
C ALA A 602 -6.26 -3.31 -9.92
N PHE A 603 -6.95 -4.45 -9.80
CA PHE A 603 -6.39 -5.71 -9.34
C PHE A 603 -6.61 -6.78 -10.41
N TRP A 604 -6.30 -8.04 -10.08
CA TRP A 604 -6.52 -9.23 -10.92
C TRP A 604 -5.51 -9.39 -12.08
N MET A 605 -4.24 -9.04 -11.85
CA MET A 605 -3.15 -9.22 -12.83
C MET A 605 -3.31 -8.33 -14.08
N LEU A 606 -4.03 -7.21 -13.96
CA LEU A 606 -4.29 -6.26 -15.04
C LEU A 606 -3.38 -5.04 -14.99
N GLU A 607 -2.45 -4.98 -14.06
CA GLU A 607 -1.64 -3.80 -13.80
C GLU A 607 -0.88 -3.38 -15.06
N GLY A 608 -0.20 -4.34 -15.69
CA GLY A 608 0.46 -4.16 -16.99
C GLY A 608 -0.52 -3.73 -18.08
N TYR A 609 -1.73 -4.29 -18.14
CA TYR A 609 -2.75 -3.90 -19.12
C TYR A 609 -3.19 -2.44 -18.96
N PHE A 610 -3.44 -2.00 -17.73
CA PHE A 610 -3.87 -0.63 -17.43
C PHE A 610 -2.82 0.40 -17.81
N VAL A 611 -1.55 0.16 -17.49
CA VAL A 611 -0.50 1.16 -17.74
C VAL A 611 0.06 1.09 -19.15
N ARG A 612 0.31 -0.13 -19.66
CA ARG A 612 0.93 -0.32 -20.98
C ARG A 612 -0.07 -0.20 -22.11
N THR A 613 -1.25 -0.80 -21.99
CA THR A 613 -2.21 -0.87 -23.10
C THR A 613 -3.24 0.25 -23.04
N LEU A 614 -3.84 0.48 -21.87
CA LEU A 614 -4.86 1.52 -21.67
C LEU A 614 -4.27 2.92 -21.41
N GLY A 615 -2.99 3.02 -21.04
CA GLY A 615 -2.30 4.29 -20.84
C GLY A 615 -2.60 4.96 -19.50
N MET A 616 -3.02 4.25 -18.46
CA MET A 616 -3.06 4.86 -17.13
C MET A 616 -1.66 5.26 -16.68
N HIS A 617 -1.53 6.42 -16.03
CA HIS A 617 -0.24 6.90 -15.58
C HIS A 617 0.32 6.01 -14.48
N ARG A 618 -0.55 5.62 -13.53
CA ARG A 618 -0.22 4.80 -12.37
C ARG A 618 -1.28 3.74 -12.10
N VAL A 619 -0.88 2.62 -11.50
CA VAL A 619 -1.77 1.52 -11.09
C VAL A 619 -1.34 0.96 -9.74
N TYR A 620 -2.29 0.53 -8.93
CA TYR A 620 -2.01 -0.03 -7.59
C TYR A 620 -1.16 -1.29 -7.67
N ASN A 621 -0.22 -1.44 -6.72
CA ASN A 621 0.61 -2.63 -6.57
C ASN A 621 0.35 -3.28 -5.21
N SER A 622 -0.73 -4.07 -5.12
CA SER A 622 -1.05 -4.80 -3.88
C SER A 622 -0.02 -5.88 -3.54
N ALA A 623 0.70 -6.41 -4.54
CA ALA A 623 1.77 -7.37 -4.33
C ALA A 623 2.91 -6.80 -3.45
N PHE A 624 3.22 -5.51 -3.58
CA PHE A 624 4.17 -4.82 -2.69
C PHE A 624 3.81 -5.04 -1.21
N MET A 625 2.57 -4.70 -0.84
CA MET A 625 2.11 -4.76 0.55
C MET A 625 2.03 -6.20 1.04
N HIS A 626 1.31 -7.07 0.31
CA HIS A 626 1.02 -8.43 0.76
C HIS A 626 2.28 -9.31 0.82
N MET A 627 3.17 -9.25 -0.19
CA MET A 627 4.36 -10.10 -0.22
C MET A 627 5.39 -9.65 0.81
N LEU A 628 5.65 -8.34 0.95
CA LEU A 628 6.59 -7.86 1.97
C LEU A 628 6.08 -8.07 3.39
N LYS A 629 4.76 -7.94 3.62
CA LYS A 629 4.11 -8.28 4.89
C LYS A 629 4.33 -9.75 5.25
N LYS A 630 4.03 -10.66 4.30
CA LYS A 630 4.13 -12.13 4.47
C LYS A 630 5.57 -12.67 4.36
N GLU A 631 6.56 -11.82 4.10
CA GLU A 631 7.97 -12.19 3.84
C GLU A 631 8.12 -13.16 2.66
N ASP A 632 7.21 -13.08 1.68
CA ASP A 632 7.32 -13.80 0.42
C ASP A 632 8.29 -13.09 -0.54
N ASN A 633 9.54 -13.00 -0.10
CA ASN A 633 10.57 -12.19 -0.73
C ASN A 633 10.95 -12.72 -2.11
N ALA A 634 10.97 -14.04 -2.28
CA ALA A 634 11.28 -14.69 -3.55
C ALA A 634 10.25 -14.34 -4.63
N SER A 635 8.95 -14.41 -4.33
CA SER A 635 7.90 -14.03 -5.29
C SER A 635 7.94 -12.55 -5.63
N TYR A 636 8.22 -11.68 -4.66
CA TYR A 636 8.31 -10.23 -4.91
C TYR A 636 9.54 -9.87 -5.75
N ARG A 637 10.71 -10.47 -5.48
CA ARG A 637 11.91 -10.33 -6.32
C ARG A 637 11.66 -10.84 -7.74
N TYR A 638 11.01 -11.99 -7.88
CA TYR A 638 10.62 -12.56 -9.16
C TYR A 638 9.70 -11.63 -9.95
N LEU A 639 8.72 -11.00 -9.29
CA LEU A 639 7.83 -10.00 -9.89
C LEU A 639 8.61 -8.81 -10.46
N ILE A 640 9.53 -8.21 -9.68
CA ILE A 640 10.33 -7.07 -10.16
C ILE A 640 11.23 -7.50 -11.32
N LYS A 641 11.91 -8.64 -11.19
CA LYS A 641 12.80 -9.18 -12.24
C LYS A 641 12.04 -9.41 -13.55
N ASN A 642 10.91 -10.10 -13.50
CA ASN A 642 10.07 -10.30 -14.68
C ASN A 642 9.59 -8.99 -15.29
N THR A 643 9.24 -8.01 -14.45
CA THR A 643 8.82 -6.68 -14.92
C THR A 643 9.96 -5.98 -15.66
N LEU A 644 11.19 -6.04 -15.15
CA LEU A 644 12.38 -5.48 -15.80
C LEU A 644 12.75 -6.19 -17.11
N GLU A 645 12.61 -7.52 -17.17
CA GLU A 645 12.87 -8.31 -18.39
C GLU A 645 11.78 -8.13 -19.45
N PHE A 646 10.54 -7.87 -19.04
CA PHE A 646 9.42 -7.65 -19.95
C PHE A 646 9.31 -6.20 -20.45
N ASP A 647 9.17 -5.24 -19.53
CA ASP A 647 9.12 -3.80 -19.84
C ASP A 647 9.39 -2.97 -18.57
N PRO A 648 10.61 -2.44 -18.37
CA PRO A 648 10.96 -1.63 -17.20
C PRO A 648 10.04 -0.43 -16.97
N GLN A 649 9.38 0.10 -18.01
CA GLN A 649 8.49 1.26 -17.88
C GLN A 649 7.26 0.96 -17.01
N ILE A 650 6.89 -0.30 -16.83
CA ILE A 650 5.79 -0.71 -15.93
C ILE A 650 6.16 -0.43 -14.47
N LEU A 651 7.42 -0.67 -14.07
CA LEU A 651 7.86 -0.57 -12.67
C LEU A 651 7.63 0.84 -12.10
N LYS A 652 8.00 1.89 -12.83
CA LYS A 652 7.78 3.28 -12.38
C LYS A 652 6.32 3.72 -12.33
N ARG A 653 5.40 2.88 -12.82
CA ARG A 653 3.96 3.17 -12.85
C ARG A 653 3.20 2.51 -11.71
N TYR A 654 3.85 1.70 -10.88
CA TYR A 654 3.22 1.16 -9.69
C TYR A 654 2.97 2.23 -8.63
N VAL A 655 1.85 2.15 -7.94
CA VAL A 655 1.60 2.82 -6.66
C VAL A 655 1.95 1.83 -5.56
N ASN A 656 3.05 2.08 -4.85
CA ASN A 656 3.51 1.26 -3.73
C ASN A 656 2.99 1.87 -2.43
N PHE A 657 2.40 1.03 -1.57
CA PHE A 657 1.81 1.47 -0.30
C PHE A 657 1.93 0.37 0.77
N MET A 658 1.98 0.78 2.03
CA MET A 658 1.93 -0.12 3.19
C MET A 658 0.51 -0.32 3.71
N ASN A 659 -0.38 0.63 3.44
CA ASN A 659 -1.80 0.50 3.63
C ASN A 659 -2.56 1.44 2.69
N ASN A 660 -3.85 1.19 2.53
CA ASN A 660 -4.79 2.06 1.86
C ASN A 660 -6.08 2.12 2.71
N PRO A 661 -7.13 2.85 2.30
CA PRO A 661 -8.36 2.95 3.09
C PRO A 661 -9.12 1.64 3.33
N ASP A 662 -8.96 0.65 2.44
CA ASP A 662 -9.69 -0.62 2.49
C ASP A 662 -8.89 -1.73 3.23
N GLU A 663 -7.57 -1.58 3.31
CA GLU A 663 -6.64 -2.49 3.99
C GLU A 663 -6.40 -2.05 5.45
N ASP A 664 -5.85 -2.95 6.26
CA ASP A 664 -5.55 -2.64 7.67
C ASP A 664 -4.43 -1.60 7.80
N THR A 665 -4.34 -0.93 8.96
CA THR A 665 -3.35 0.12 9.17
C THR A 665 -1.92 -0.39 9.02
N ALA A 666 -1.00 0.47 8.60
CA ALA A 666 0.40 0.07 8.38
C ALA A 666 1.04 -0.53 9.63
N ILE A 667 0.65 -0.08 10.83
CA ILE A 667 1.12 -0.65 12.10
C ILE A 667 0.57 -2.05 12.34
N GLU A 668 -0.70 -2.28 12.09
CA GLU A 668 -1.28 -3.62 12.25
C GLU A 668 -0.60 -4.62 11.28
N GLN A 669 -0.21 -4.13 10.10
CA GLN A 669 0.40 -4.97 9.08
C GLN A 669 1.91 -5.20 9.25
N PHE A 670 2.68 -4.18 9.65
CA PHE A 670 4.16 -4.22 9.67
C PHE A 670 4.77 -3.96 11.07
N GLY A 671 3.95 -3.69 12.07
CA GLY A 671 4.38 -3.28 13.41
C GLY A 671 4.92 -1.86 13.46
N ARG A 672 5.65 -1.54 14.54
CA ARG A 672 6.24 -0.22 14.81
C ARG A 672 7.78 -0.22 14.80
N GLY A 673 8.37 -1.39 14.55
CA GLY A 673 9.80 -1.63 14.62
C GLY A 673 10.49 -1.50 13.25
N ASP A 674 11.64 -2.17 13.13
CA ASP A 674 12.50 -2.03 11.95
C ASP A 674 11.88 -2.53 10.65
N LYS A 675 10.98 -3.52 10.69
CA LYS A 675 10.25 -4.00 9.49
C LYS A 675 9.45 -2.87 8.84
N TYR A 676 8.75 -2.07 9.63
CA TYR A 676 8.00 -0.91 9.14
C TYR A 676 8.91 0.07 8.39
N PHE A 677 10.03 0.48 9.01
CA PHE A 677 10.93 1.47 8.43
C PHE A 677 11.67 0.92 7.20
N GLY A 678 12.09 -0.35 7.24
CA GLY A 678 12.71 -1.01 6.10
C GLY A 678 11.78 -1.08 4.87
N VAL A 679 10.53 -1.50 5.06
CA VAL A 679 9.54 -1.51 3.97
C VAL A 679 9.19 -0.09 3.50
N CYS A 680 9.12 0.88 4.41
CA CYS A 680 8.89 2.29 4.06
C CYS A 680 10.03 2.88 3.22
N ILE A 681 11.28 2.52 3.50
CA ILE A 681 12.43 2.85 2.65
C ILE A 681 12.26 2.25 1.27
N VAL A 682 11.97 0.94 1.16
CA VAL A 682 11.75 0.28 -0.15
C VAL A 682 10.62 0.95 -0.93
N MET A 683 9.53 1.34 -0.27
CA MET A 683 8.40 2.04 -0.88
C MET A 683 8.82 3.37 -1.51
N LEU A 684 9.75 4.10 -0.88
CA LEU A 684 10.25 5.39 -1.35
C LEU A 684 11.34 5.28 -2.42
N THR A 685 12.17 4.23 -2.36
CA THR A 685 13.40 4.12 -3.16
C THR A 685 13.29 3.19 -4.36
N VAL A 686 12.25 2.36 -4.46
CA VAL A 686 11.90 1.65 -5.69
C VAL A 686 11.12 2.59 -6.63
N PRO A 687 11.37 2.55 -7.96
CA PRO A 687 10.57 3.34 -8.91
C PRO A 687 9.07 3.04 -8.78
N GLY A 688 8.25 4.08 -8.92
CA GLY A 688 6.82 4.02 -8.63
C GLY A 688 6.38 5.19 -7.74
N LEU A 689 5.07 5.37 -7.55
CA LEU A 689 4.49 6.40 -6.69
C LEU A 689 4.36 5.85 -5.26
N PRO A 690 5.08 6.39 -4.26
CA PRO A 690 4.85 6.06 -2.86
C PRO A 690 3.58 6.73 -2.32
N MET A 691 2.74 5.94 -1.65
CA MET A 691 1.51 6.42 -1.00
C MET A 691 1.48 6.04 0.47
N PHE A 692 1.29 7.04 1.33
CA PHE A 692 1.09 6.90 2.77
C PHE A 692 -0.39 6.93 3.11
N GLY A 693 -0.83 5.98 3.93
CA GLY A 693 -2.20 5.93 4.41
C GLY A 693 -2.50 6.94 5.53
N HIS A 694 -3.78 7.12 5.83
CA HIS A 694 -4.22 7.98 6.93
C HIS A 694 -3.66 7.45 8.26
N GLY A 695 -3.02 8.32 9.04
CA GLY A 695 -2.49 7.99 10.37
C GLY A 695 -1.19 7.16 10.34
N GLN A 696 -0.63 6.86 9.16
CA GLN A 696 0.56 6.02 9.04
C GLN A 696 1.80 6.63 9.71
N VAL A 697 2.00 7.95 9.59
CA VAL A 697 3.13 8.67 10.20
C VAL A 697 2.93 8.81 11.71
N GLU A 698 1.71 9.15 12.12
CA GLU A 698 1.35 9.31 13.53
C GLU A 698 1.27 7.98 14.29
N GLY A 699 1.10 6.88 13.57
CA GLY A 699 1.01 5.53 14.14
C GLY A 699 -0.37 5.19 14.72
N PHE A 700 -1.43 5.66 14.08
CA PHE A 700 -2.80 5.33 14.47
C PHE A 700 -3.16 3.89 14.07
N THR A 701 -3.93 3.24 14.94
CA THR A 701 -4.33 1.85 14.80
C THR A 701 -5.79 1.71 14.33
N GLU A 702 -6.63 2.74 14.54
CA GLU A 702 -8.01 2.72 14.08
C GLU A 702 -8.09 2.72 12.54
N LYS A 703 -8.80 1.74 11.99
CA LYS A 703 -9.15 1.67 10.58
C LYS A 703 -10.47 2.39 10.35
N TYR A 704 -10.49 3.28 9.35
CA TYR A 704 -11.67 4.08 9.03
C TYR A 704 -12.36 3.57 7.77
N GLY A 705 -13.59 3.09 7.94
CA GLY A 705 -14.49 2.83 6.82
C GLY A 705 -14.97 4.13 6.14
N MET A 706 -15.64 4.00 4.99
CA MET A 706 -16.06 5.13 4.15
C MET A 706 -17.19 5.99 4.78
N GLU A 707 -17.80 5.52 5.86
CA GLU A 707 -18.89 6.14 6.63
C GLU A 707 -18.46 6.95 7.85
N TYR A 708 -17.17 6.95 8.20
CA TYR A 708 -16.71 7.54 9.45
C TYR A 708 -16.76 9.07 9.39
N ALA A 709 -17.37 9.66 10.43
CA ALA A 709 -17.50 11.11 10.57
C ALA A 709 -16.40 11.73 11.44
N LYS A 710 -15.76 10.93 12.29
CA LYS A 710 -14.75 11.30 13.29
C LYS A 710 -13.97 10.05 13.70
N ALA A 711 -12.84 10.23 14.37
CA ALA A 711 -12.19 9.12 15.06
C ALA A 711 -12.99 8.73 16.30
N TYR A 712 -13.18 7.43 16.54
CA TYR A 712 -13.83 6.96 17.76
C TYR A 712 -12.81 6.71 18.87
N TYR A 713 -11.58 6.39 18.50
CA TYR A 713 -10.47 6.28 19.45
C TYR A 713 -9.81 7.65 19.63
N ASP A 714 -9.46 7.95 20.88
CA ASP A 714 -8.65 9.12 21.23
C ASP A 714 -7.17 8.72 21.19
N GLU A 715 -6.67 8.48 19.97
CA GLU A 715 -5.28 8.09 19.76
C GLU A 715 -4.36 9.32 19.74
N HIS A 716 -3.23 9.21 20.43
CA HIS A 716 -2.15 10.19 20.35
C HIS A 716 -1.01 9.67 19.46
N PRO A 717 -0.30 10.55 18.73
CA PRO A 717 0.83 10.14 17.92
C PRO A 717 1.90 9.39 18.74
N ASP A 718 2.47 8.35 18.15
CA ASP A 718 3.64 7.65 18.71
C ASP A 718 4.90 8.50 18.46
N GLU A 719 5.30 9.29 19.47
CA GLU A 719 6.43 10.25 19.36
C GLU A 719 7.73 9.59 18.90
N HIS A 720 7.99 8.34 19.28
CA HIS A 720 9.20 7.63 18.84
C HIS A 720 9.10 7.25 17.35
N LEU A 721 7.95 6.76 16.91
CA LEU A 721 7.70 6.48 15.48
C LEU A 721 7.83 7.76 14.64
N VAL A 722 7.23 8.86 15.10
CA VAL A 722 7.30 10.17 14.42
C VAL A 722 8.74 10.68 14.37
N TRP A 723 9.47 10.62 15.49
CA TRP A 723 10.89 10.99 15.54
C TRP A 723 11.72 10.20 14.54
N ARG A 724 11.53 8.87 14.47
CA ARG A 724 12.21 8.03 13.47
C ARG A 724 11.86 8.40 12.04
N HIS A 725 10.63 8.81 11.74
CA HIS A 725 10.29 9.33 10.40
C HIS A 725 11.10 10.58 10.04
N TYR A 726 11.29 11.51 10.99
CA TYR A 726 12.10 12.70 10.78
C TYR A 726 13.58 12.38 10.54
N GLN A 727 14.12 11.38 11.23
CA GLN A 727 15.52 10.98 11.08
C GLN A 727 15.77 10.13 9.82
N GLU A 728 14.92 9.13 9.58
CA GLU A 728 15.18 8.07 8.60
C GLU A 728 14.42 8.29 7.28
N ILE A 729 13.13 8.64 7.34
CA ILE A 729 12.22 8.56 6.19
C ILE A 729 12.15 9.88 5.41
N PHE A 730 11.84 10.99 6.06
CA PHE A 730 11.64 12.28 5.39
C PHE A 730 12.86 12.82 4.64
N PRO A 731 14.12 12.62 5.10
CA PRO A 731 15.29 13.00 4.30
C PRO A 731 15.38 12.24 2.97
N ILE A 732 15.07 10.93 2.97
CA ILE A 732 15.03 10.11 1.75
C ILE A 732 13.87 10.52 0.87
N MET A 733 12.71 10.81 1.46
CA MET A 733 11.54 11.29 0.75
C MET A 733 11.80 12.59 -0.03
N LYS A 734 12.60 13.50 0.53
CA LYS A 734 13.02 14.73 -0.17
C LYS A 734 13.98 14.50 -1.33
N LYS A 735 14.59 13.31 -1.41
CA LYS A 735 15.40 12.85 -2.55
C LYS A 735 14.59 12.05 -3.57
N ARG A 736 13.25 12.13 -3.54
CA ARG A 736 12.36 11.40 -4.44
C ARG A 736 12.77 11.41 -5.93
N PRO A 737 13.22 12.53 -6.53
CA PRO A 737 13.65 12.53 -7.93
C PRO A 737 14.75 11.51 -8.26
N LEU A 738 15.65 11.21 -7.31
CA LEU A 738 16.73 10.23 -7.46
C LEU A 738 16.23 8.80 -7.68
N PHE A 739 15.03 8.49 -7.18
CA PHE A 739 14.47 7.14 -7.15
C PHE A 739 13.29 6.95 -8.11
N ALA A 740 12.89 8.00 -8.83
CA ALA A 740 11.61 8.02 -9.54
C ALA A 740 11.61 7.24 -10.85
N GLU A 741 12.73 7.29 -11.56
CA GLU A 741 12.86 6.75 -12.92
C GLU A 741 13.53 5.37 -12.94
N VAL A 742 13.28 4.64 -14.04
CA VAL A 742 13.81 3.28 -14.27
C VAL A 742 15.03 3.26 -15.19
N GLU A 743 15.37 4.37 -15.84
CA GLU A 743 16.45 4.43 -16.84
C GLU A 743 17.81 3.99 -16.28
N ASN A 744 18.10 4.36 -15.02
CA ASN A 744 19.33 3.99 -14.33
C ASN A 744 19.06 3.08 -13.13
N PHE A 745 17.93 2.40 -13.10
CA PHE A 745 17.56 1.49 -12.02
C PHE A 745 18.10 0.09 -12.29
N PHE A 746 18.92 -0.42 -11.38
CA PHE A 746 19.48 -1.77 -11.47
C PHE A 746 19.18 -2.55 -10.20
N LEU A 747 18.38 -3.62 -10.31
CA LEU A 747 18.20 -4.61 -9.26
C LEU A 747 19.34 -5.64 -9.33
N TYR A 748 19.91 -6.03 -8.20
CA TYR A 748 21.03 -6.96 -8.12
C TYR A 748 20.65 -8.30 -7.48
N ASP A 749 21.30 -9.36 -7.97
CA ASP A 749 21.36 -10.63 -7.25
C ASP A 749 22.41 -10.53 -6.15
N VAL A 750 22.01 -10.92 -4.94
CA VAL A 750 22.88 -10.91 -3.76
C VAL A 750 23.32 -12.33 -3.47
N TYR A 751 24.55 -12.66 -3.82
CA TYR A 751 25.05 -14.03 -3.68
C TYR A 751 25.54 -14.29 -2.26
N SER A 752 24.94 -15.27 -1.59
CA SER A 752 25.41 -15.72 -0.28
C SER A 752 26.83 -16.32 -0.41
N PRO A 753 27.58 -16.45 0.71
CA PRO A 753 28.89 -17.10 0.71
C PRO A 753 28.87 -18.54 0.12
N GLU A 754 27.72 -19.20 0.18
CA GLU A 754 27.49 -20.55 -0.36
C GLU A 754 27.22 -20.57 -1.88
N GLY A 755 27.07 -19.41 -2.51
CA GLY A 755 26.90 -19.25 -3.96
C GLY A 755 25.46 -19.23 -4.48
N SER A 756 24.46 -19.30 -3.60
CA SER A 756 23.04 -19.13 -3.95
C SER A 756 22.61 -17.66 -3.87
N VAL A 757 21.59 -17.27 -4.62
CA VAL A 757 20.97 -15.94 -4.46
C VAL A 757 20.19 -15.92 -3.14
N ASN A 758 20.46 -14.93 -2.30
CA ASN A 758 19.72 -14.69 -1.08
C ASN A 758 18.50 -13.82 -1.38
N GLU A 759 17.33 -14.46 -1.47
CA GLU A 759 16.09 -13.77 -1.82
C GLU A 759 15.59 -12.82 -0.72
N ASN A 760 16.09 -12.92 0.52
CA ASN A 760 15.69 -12.01 1.61
C ASN A 760 16.31 -10.62 1.48
N ILE A 761 17.39 -10.48 0.70
CA ILE A 761 18.08 -9.20 0.51
C ILE A 761 17.63 -8.57 -0.82
N PHE A 762 17.03 -7.39 -0.72
CA PHE A 762 16.76 -6.51 -1.84
C PHE A 762 17.92 -5.53 -1.99
N ALA A 763 18.66 -5.59 -3.11
CA ALA A 763 19.75 -4.67 -3.38
C ALA A 763 19.56 -4.02 -4.76
N TYR A 764 19.51 -2.70 -4.82
CA TYR A 764 19.33 -1.97 -6.08
C TYR A 764 19.98 -0.59 -6.05
N SER A 765 20.38 -0.12 -7.22
CA SER A 765 20.94 1.23 -7.40
C SER A 765 20.06 2.07 -8.30
N ASN A 766 20.13 3.39 -8.10
CA ASN A 766 19.52 4.37 -9.00
C ASN A 766 20.40 5.62 -9.08
N ARG A 767 20.19 6.43 -10.12
CA ARG A 767 21.01 7.61 -10.41
C ARG A 767 20.21 8.71 -11.09
N LEU A 768 20.47 9.95 -10.66
CA LEU A 768 20.00 11.16 -11.30
C LEU A 768 21.17 12.12 -11.49
N GLY A 769 21.61 12.31 -12.74
CA GLY A 769 22.84 13.05 -13.03
C GLY A 769 24.06 12.41 -12.36
N ASP A 770 24.78 13.16 -11.54
CA ASP A 770 25.93 12.66 -10.78
C ASP A 770 25.56 12.07 -9.40
N GLU A 771 24.33 12.30 -8.94
CA GLU A 771 23.84 11.76 -7.67
C GLU A 771 23.46 10.28 -7.83
N ARG A 772 24.00 9.44 -6.94
CA ARG A 772 23.93 7.98 -7.00
C ARG A 772 23.41 7.45 -5.66
N ALA A 773 22.62 6.39 -5.71
CA ALA A 773 22.16 5.67 -4.53
C ALA A 773 22.37 4.16 -4.70
N LEU A 774 22.69 3.49 -3.61
CA LEU A 774 22.62 2.03 -3.48
C LEU A 774 21.83 1.69 -2.22
N VAL A 775 20.70 1.02 -2.40
CA VAL A 775 19.81 0.60 -1.31
C VAL A 775 19.94 -0.89 -1.13
N ILE A 776 20.11 -1.33 0.11
CA ILE A 776 20.18 -2.74 0.49
C ILE A 776 19.25 -2.95 1.69
N TYR A 777 18.32 -3.89 1.61
CA TYR A 777 17.36 -4.17 2.67
C TYR A 777 17.18 -5.66 2.87
N ASN A 778 17.20 -6.12 4.13
CA ASN A 778 16.88 -7.47 4.52
C ASN A 778 15.42 -7.56 5.00
N ASN A 779 14.49 -8.07 4.19
CA ASN A 779 13.08 -8.26 4.61
C ASN A 779 12.86 -9.62 5.30
N SER A 780 13.69 -9.95 6.27
CA SER A 780 13.54 -11.14 7.10
C SER A 780 14.00 -10.84 8.52
N TYR A 781 13.53 -11.62 9.49
CA TYR A 781 14.02 -11.57 10.86
C TYR A 781 15.45 -12.11 11.01
N GLU A 782 15.87 -13.03 10.14
CA GLU A 782 17.19 -13.64 10.21
C GLU A 782 18.27 -12.72 9.66
N GLN A 783 19.49 -12.81 10.22
CA GLN A 783 20.65 -12.13 9.65
C GLN A 783 20.94 -12.67 8.24
N ALA A 784 21.18 -11.76 7.31
CA ALA A 784 21.45 -12.10 5.93
C ALA A 784 22.71 -11.37 5.43
N ALA A 785 23.56 -12.09 4.69
CA ALA A 785 24.75 -11.51 4.11
C ALA A 785 24.99 -12.04 2.69
N GLY A 786 25.69 -11.24 1.88
CA GLY A 786 26.07 -11.64 0.53
C GLY A 786 26.76 -10.54 -0.28
N TRP A 787 27.17 -10.91 -1.49
CA TRP A 787 27.88 -10.04 -2.42
C TRP A 787 26.92 -9.47 -3.46
N VAL A 788 26.86 -8.13 -3.52
CA VAL A 788 26.16 -7.37 -4.55
C VAL A 788 27.14 -7.11 -5.69
N LYS A 789 26.95 -7.76 -6.84
CA LYS A 789 27.91 -7.69 -7.95
C LYS A 789 27.28 -7.46 -9.32
N THR A 790 26.33 -8.30 -9.72
CA THR A 790 25.75 -8.29 -11.08
C THR A 790 24.25 -8.05 -10.99
N SER A 791 23.73 -7.19 -11.86
CA SER A 791 22.30 -6.92 -11.93
C SER A 791 21.53 -8.16 -12.42
N VAL A 792 20.25 -8.23 -12.09
CA VAL A 792 19.31 -9.10 -12.80
C VAL A 792 19.20 -8.66 -14.26
N GLY A 793 18.56 -9.50 -15.09
CA GLY A 793 18.25 -9.15 -16.47
C GLY A 793 17.27 -7.97 -16.54
N TYR A 794 17.52 -7.05 -17.45
CA TYR A 794 16.59 -5.96 -17.78
C TYR A 794 16.55 -5.73 -19.29
N LEU A 795 15.39 -5.33 -19.80
CA LEU A 795 15.22 -5.04 -21.23
C LEU A 795 15.76 -3.65 -21.56
N GLN A 796 16.68 -3.58 -22.51
CA GLN A 796 17.18 -2.33 -23.08
C GLN A 796 17.44 -2.52 -24.57
N ASP A 797 16.96 -1.59 -25.40
CA ASP A 797 17.10 -1.65 -26.86
C ASP A 797 16.58 -2.95 -27.51
N GLY A 798 15.62 -3.63 -26.86
CA GLY A 798 15.06 -4.91 -27.33
C GLY A 798 15.86 -6.16 -26.95
N GLU A 799 16.96 -6.01 -26.18
CA GLU A 799 17.78 -7.12 -25.69
C GLU A 799 17.80 -7.15 -24.15
N ILE A 800 17.86 -8.34 -23.56
CA ILE A 800 18.05 -8.49 -22.11
C ILE A 800 19.54 -8.31 -21.80
N ARG A 801 19.87 -7.31 -20.98
CA ARG A 801 21.24 -7.00 -20.54
C ARG A 801 21.39 -7.18 -19.03
N GLN A 802 22.65 -7.30 -18.61
CA GLN A 802 23.06 -7.26 -17.21
C GLN A 802 24.25 -6.30 -17.07
N SER A 803 24.36 -5.65 -15.92
CA SER A 803 25.40 -4.68 -15.62
C SER A 803 26.09 -5.02 -14.30
N CYS A 804 27.41 -4.76 -14.21
CA CYS A 804 28.09 -4.89 -12.93
C CYS A 804 27.79 -3.68 -12.03
N LEU A 805 28.00 -3.82 -10.71
CA LEU A 805 27.79 -2.75 -9.73
C LEU A 805 28.59 -1.49 -10.08
N GLY A 806 29.82 -1.65 -10.57
CA GLY A 806 30.65 -0.53 -11.02
C GLY A 806 30.05 0.24 -12.20
N ASP A 807 29.39 -0.44 -13.14
CA ASP A 807 28.72 0.21 -14.28
C ASP A 807 27.42 0.90 -13.83
N GLY A 808 26.62 0.23 -12.99
CA GLY A 808 25.38 0.82 -12.46
C GLY A 808 25.62 2.08 -11.63
N LEU A 809 26.75 2.14 -10.90
CA LEU A 809 27.20 3.33 -10.18
C LEU A 809 28.08 4.28 -11.02
N THR A 810 28.33 3.97 -12.31
CA THR A 810 29.16 4.76 -13.23
C THR A 810 30.54 5.10 -12.62
N LEU A 811 31.20 4.10 -12.07
CA LEU A 811 32.55 4.22 -11.50
C LEU A 811 33.61 4.23 -12.60
N SER A 812 34.68 5.00 -12.41
CA SER A 812 35.80 5.00 -13.34
C SER A 812 36.51 3.64 -13.40
N HIS A 813 37.34 3.46 -14.44
CA HIS A 813 38.22 2.29 -14.59
C HIS A 813 39.62 2.54 -14.02
N ASP A 814 39.75 3.46 -13.06
CA ASP A 814 41.04 3.78 -12.46
C ASP A 814 41.33 2.89 -11.25
N ASP A 815 42.31 1.99 -11.40
CA ASP A 815 42.73 1.07 -10.35
C ASP A 815 43.35 1.76 -9.12
N GLY A 816 43.80 3.01 -9.25
CA GLY A 816 44.35 3.81 -8.15
C GLY A 816 43.32 4.66 -7.40
N ALA A 817 42.05 4.64 -7.82
CA ALA A 817 40.98 5.41 -7.20
C ALA A 817 40.28 4.65 -6.07
N TYR A 818 39.84 5.40 -5.06
CA TYR A 818 39.04 4.92 -3.94
C TYR A 818 37.67 5.58 -3.98
N LEU A 819 36.62 4.82 -3.68
CA LEU A 819 35.24 5.29 -3.59
C LEU A 819 34.90 5.57 -2.13
N VAL A 820 34.48 6.81 -1.86
CA VAL A 820 33.91 7.22 -0.58
C VAL A 820 32.40 7.38 -0.74
N PHE A 821 31.64 6.88 0.23
CA PHE A 821 30.18 6.97 0.25
C PHE A 821 29.68 6.93 1.70
N SER A 822 28.47 7.43 1.97
CA SER A 822 27.91 7.51 3.32
C SER A 822 26.63 6.72 3.44
N ASP A 823 26.42 6.03 4.56
CA ASP A 823 25.13 5.42 4.89
C ASP A 823 24.22 6.45 5.57
N HIS A 824 23.01 6.62 5.02
CA HIS A 824 22.03 7.58 5.50
C HIS A 824 21.60 7.33 6.96
N ALA A 825 21.39 6.07 7.33
CA ALA A 825 20.85 5.72 8.65
C ALA A 825 21.89 5.90 9.76
N SER A 826 23.14 5.48 9.54
CA SER A 826 24.21 5.60 10.54
C SER A 826 25.00 6.91 10.50
N GLY A 827 24.95 7.64 9.38
CA GLY A 827 25.77 8.83 9.15
C GLY A 827 27.27 8.54 8.95
N LEU A 828 27.66 7.27 8.89
CA LEU A 828 29.05 6.87 8.70
C LEU A 828 29.45 6.92 7.22
N GLU A 829 30.67 7.38 6.97
CA GLU A 829 31.33 7.28 5.68
C GLU A 829 32.18 6.01 5.60
N PHE A 830 32.17 5.39 4.42
CA PHE A 830 32.90 4.18 4.08
C PHE A 830 33.84 4.48 2.91
N ILE A 831 34.98 3.80 2.89
CA ILE A 831 35.93 3.86 1.77
C ILE A 831 36.22 2.47 1.23
N ARG A 832 36.24 2.32 -0.11
CA ARG A 832 36.55 1.07 -0.81
C ARG A 832 37.41 1.35 -2.03
N SER A 833 38.21 0.37 -2.44
CA SER A 833 38.91 0.43 -3.72
C SER A 833 37.90 0.36 -4.88
N VAL A 834 38.04 1.24 -5.88
CA VAL A 834 37.20 1.20 -7.09
C VAL A 834 37.41 -0.13 -7.83
N ARG A 835 38.66 -0.58 -7.92
CA ARG A 835 39.02 -1.87 -8.51
C ARG A 835 38.30 -3.03 -7.82
N ASP A 836 38.29 -3.05 -6.49
CA ASP A 836 37.66 -4.15 -5.73
C ASP A 836 36.14 -4.18 -5.95
N ILE A 837 35.48 -3.02 -6.01
CA ILE A 837 34.04 -2.96 -6.30
C ILE A 837 33.74 -3.49 -7.70
N ARG A 838 34.57 -3.18 -8.69
CA ARG A 838 34.37 -3.67 -10.07
C ARG A 838 34.63 -5.17 -10.20
N GLU A 839 35.68 -5.69 -9.56
CA GLU A 839 36.07 -7.10 -9.66
C GLU A 839 35.21 -8.01 -8.77
N ASN A 840 34.96 -7.61 -7.53
CA ASN A 840 34.35 -8.46 -6.49
C ASN A 840 32.94 -8.01 -6.07
N GLY A 841 32.56 -6.76 -6.34
CA GLY A 841 31.30 -6.18 -5.87
C GLY A 841 31.40 -5.61 -4.46
N LEU A 842 30.24 -5.37 -3.83
CA LEU A 842 30.15 -4.91 -2.46
C LEU A 842 29.56 -6.00 -1.56
N PHE A 843 30.27 -6.36 -0.49
CA PHE A 843 29.74 -7.24 0.53
C PHE A 843 28.81 -6.49 1.48
N ALA A 844 27.60 -7.01 1.69
CA ALA A 844 26.64 -6.50 2.64
C ALA A 844 26.30 -7.57 3.67
N SER A 845 26.17 -7.16 4.93
CA SER A 845 25.73 -7.99 6.05
C SER A 845 24.75 -7.18 6.88
N LEU A 846 23.51 -7.66 6.95
CA LEU A 846 22.39 -6.96 7.57
C LEU A 846 21.73 -7.87 8.60
N GLU A 847 21.54 -7.33 9.80
CA GLU A 847 20.64 -7.92 10.79
C GLU A 847 19.19 -7.92 10.28
N GLY A 848 18.31 -8.62 10.98
CA GLY A 848 16.90 -8.72 10.60
C GLY A 848 16.23 -7.35 10.44
N TYR A 849 15.52 -7.15 9.33
CA TYR A 849 14.84 -5.89 8.97
C TYR A 849 15.71 -4.64 8.88
N LYS A 850 17.04 -4.76 8.91
CA LYS A 850 17.94 -3.62 8.72
C LYS A 850 18.13 -3.33 7.23
N TYR A 851 18.46 -2.08 6.96
CA TYR A 851 18.75 -1.58 5.63
C TYR A 851 19.99 -0.68 5.65
N ASN A 852 20.63 -0.53 4.50
CA ASN A 852 21.58 0.53 4.22
C ASN A 852 21.09 1.34 3.03
N VAL A 853 21.19 2.66 3.12
CA VAL A 853 20.97 3.57 1.99
C VAL A 853 22.25 4.35 1.81
N PHE A 854 23.10 3.86 0.91
CA PHE A 854 24.36 4.51 0.60
C PHE A 854 24.14 5.63 -0.41
N LEU A 855 24.69 6.80 -0.08
CA LEU A 855 24.59 8.06 -0.83
C LEU A 855 25.98 8.72 -0.93
N ASN A 856 26.04 9.89 -1.57
CA ASN A 856 27.22 10.77 -1.61
C ASN A 856 28.49 10.10 -2.15
N PHE A 857 28.33 9.25 -3.17
CA PHE A 857 29.44 8.57 -3.82
C PHE A 857 30.41 9.56 -4.47
N ARG A 858 31.69 9.49 -4.11
CA ARG A 858 32.77 10.28 -4.72
C ARG A 858 34.05 9.47 -4.86
N GLU A 859 34.74 9.63 -5.97
CA GLU A 859 36.04 9.02 -6.21
C GLU A 859 37.17 9.94 -5.73
N VAL A 860 38.11 9.38 -4.98
CA VAL A 860 39.27 10.07 -4.40
C VAL A 860 40.57 9.34 -4.71
N ARG A 861 41.70 10.06 -4.66
CA ARG A 861 43.05 9.50 -4.87
C ARG A 861 43.90 9.68 -3.63
N SER A 862 44.69 8.67 -3.30
CA SER A 862 45.68 8.74 -2.24
C SER A 862 46.72 9.82 -2.53
N SER A 863 47.06 10.59 -1.51
CA SER A 863 48.15 11.57 -1.50
C SER A 863 48.91 11.47 -0.18
N LYS A 864 50.04 12.17 -0.03
CA LYS A 864 50.77 12.24 1.25
C LYS A 864 49.93 12.84 2.38
N LEU A 865 49.11 13.85 2.08
CA LEU A 865 48.26 14.52 3.06
C LEU A 865 46.98 13.73 3.37
N LYS A 866 46.48 12.95 2.41
CA LYS A 866 45.31 12.07 2.57
C LYS A 866 45.63 10.67 2.02
N PRO A 867 46.24 9.80 2.83
CA PRO A 867 46.67 8.46 2.44
C PRO A 867 45.47 7.50 2.48
N TYR A 868 44.49 7.72 1.60
CA TYR A 868 43.24 6.96 1.54
C TYR A 868 43.45 5.44 1.39
N GLU A 869 44.49 5.00 0.69
CA GLU A 869 44.89 3.59 0.59
C GLU A 869 45.24 2.97 1.93
N GLN A 870 46.02 3.70 2.75
CA GLN A 870 46.38 3.24 4.10
C GLN A 870 45.13 3.21 4.97
N LEU A 871 44.32 4.28 4.95
CA LEU A 871 43.08 4.35 5.71
C LEU A 871 42.12 3.22 5.35
N ALA A 872 41.92 2.95 4.05
CA ALA A 872 41.03 1.88 3.60
C ALA A 872 41.46 0.50 4.10
N ARG A 873 42.77 0.25 4.18
CA ARG A 873 43.32 -0.98 4.77
C ARG A 873 43.11 -1.05 6.28
N GLU A 874 43.35 0.06 7.00
CA GLU A 874 43.20 0.12 8.45
C GLU A 874 41.73 -0.03 8.89
N LEU A 875 40.80 0.61 8.19
CA LEU A 875 39.37 0.46 8.45
C LEU A 875 38.86 -0.93 8.09
N ASN A 876 39.48 -1.62 7.12
CA ASN A 876 39.13 -2.97 6.68
C ASN A 876 37.61 -3.19 6.51
N GLY A 877 36.95 -2.21 5.91
CA GLY A 877 35.50 -2.25 5.71
C GLY A 877 34.66 -1.44 6.71
N ALA A 878 35.19 -1.09 7.87
CA ALA A 878 34.49 -0.28 8.86
C ALA A 878 34.19 1.15 8.36
N GLY A 879 33.10 1.73 8.87
CA GLY A 879 32.74 3.12 8.62
C GLY A 879 33.31 4.05 9.70
N THR A 880 33.45 5.33 9.38
CA THR A 880 33.89 6.40 10.28
C THR A 880 33.09 7.67 10.03
N PRO A 881 32.88 8.58 11.01
CA PRO A 881 32.11 9.81 10.78
C PRO A 881 32.62 10.70 9.64
N SER A 882 33.93 10.70 9.37
CA SER A 882 34.50 11.40 8.22
C SER A 882 35.77 10.71 7.74
N ILE A 883 35.75 10.24 6.50
CA ILE A 883 36.90 9.63 5.84
C ILE A 883 38.01 10.65 5.62
N ASP A 884 37.64 11.90 5.35
CA ASP A 884 38.61 12.97 5.11
C ASP A 884 39.36 13.37 6.39
N LEU A 885 38.67 13.49 7.53
CA LEU A 885 39.31 13.78 8.82
C LEU A 885 40.16 12.60 9.30
N ALA A 886 39.66 11.36 9.16
CA ALA A 886 40.41 10.16 9.53
C ALA A 886 41.69 10.01 8.69
N ALA A 887 41.62 10.25 7.38
CA ALA A 887 42.80 10.22 6.51
C ALA A 887 43.82 11.30 6.91
N LEU A 888 43.35 12.51 7.21
CA LEU A 888 44.20 13.60 7.63
C LEU A 888 44.89 13.30 8.99
N ALA A 889 44.17 12.72 9.95
CA ALA A 889 44.71 12.34 11.25
C ALA A 889 45.89 11.35 11.13
N ILE A 890 45.82 10.37 10.21
CA ILE A 890 46.93 9.45 9.93
C ILE A 890 48.18 10.22 9.48
N SER A 891 48.01 11.15 8.54
CA SER A 891 49.11 11.97 8.01
C SER A 891 49.71 12.91 9.05
N LEU A 892 48.88 13.44 9.95
CA LEU A 892 49.32 14.37 10.99
C LEU A 892 49.89 13.67 12.24
N SER A 893 49.61 12.38 12.45
CA SER A 893 50.10 11.61 13.61
C SER A 893 51.61 11.75 13.90
N PRO A 894 52.53 11.79 12.90
CA PRO A 894 53.94 12.08 13.15
C PRO A 894 54.18 13.48 13.73
N LEU A 895 53.45 14.50 13.27
CA LEU A 895 53.53 15.87 13.80
C LEU A 895 52.93 15.95 15.21
N HIS A 896 51.81 15.25 15.44
CA HIS A 896 51.20 15.13 16.76
C HIS A 896 52.19 14.57 17.77
N ARG A 897 52.87 13.47 17.43
CA ARG A 897 53.87 12.84 18.30
C ARG A 897 55.01 13.79 18.66
N LEU A 898 55.58 14.48 17.67
CA LEU A 898 56.62 15.48 17.91
C LEU A 898 56.16 16.55 18.90
N ILE A 899 54.95 17.08 18.72
CA ILE A 899 54.39 18.07 19.64
C ILE A 899 54.17 17.45 21.02
N THR A 900 53.49 16.32 21.15
CA THR A 900 53.18 15.72 22.45
C THR A 900 54.42 15.28 23.22
N GLU A 901 55.45 14.76 22.54
CA GLU A 901 56.73 14.37 23.15
C GLU A 901 57.50 15.61 23.64
N ALA A 902 57.52 16.69 22.83
CA ALA A 902 58.11 17.95 23.25
C ALA A 902 57.35 18.55 24.44
N LEU A 903 56.01 18.55 24.40
CA LEU A 903 55.18 19.05 25.49
C LEU A 903 55.44 18.28 26.80
N GLY A 904 55.55 16.95 26.76
CA GLY A 904 55.89 16.13 27.93
C GLY A 904 57.31 16.36 28.48
N SER A 905 58.19 16.99 27.70
CA SER A 905 59.59 17.27 28.05
C SER A 905 59.83 18.73 28.49
N ILE A 906 58.78 19.55 28.53
CA ILE A 906 58.88 20.96 28.92
C ILE A 906 59.14 21.08 30.43
N PRO A 907 60.13 21.92 30.85
CA PRO A 907 60.33 22.20 32.26
C PRO A 907 59.15 23.01 32.84
N LYS A 908 58.87 22.81 34.13
CA LYS A 908 57.89 23.63 34.87
C LYS A 908 58.28 25.11 34.78
N ILE A 909 57.28 25.99 34.77
CA ILE A 909 57.51 27.44 34.79
C ILE A 909 58.16 27.81 36.12
N GLU A 910 59.43 28.19 36.06
CA GLU A 910 60.21 28.63 37.22
C GLU A 910 61.06 29.83 36.83
N ALA A 911 61.19 30.81 37.74
CA ALA A 911 62.05 31.98 37.56
C ALA A 911 63.54 31.63 37.76
N ASN A 912 64.02 30.58 37.08
CA ASN A 912 65.38 30.10 37.13
C ASN A 912 65.96 30.02 35.71
N LYS A 913 67.25 30.36 35.55
CA LYS A 913 67.90 30.46 34.25
C LYS A 913 68.04 29.10 33.54
N ALA A 914 68.13 28.00 34.29
CA ALA A 914 68.30 26.67 33.72
C ALA A 914 67.00 26.17 33.05
N ALA A 915 65.85 26.35 33.71
CA ALA A 915 64.54 26.00 33.16
C ALA A 915 64.20 26.81 31.91
N ALA A 916 64.51 28.10 31.90
CA ALA A 916 64.28 28.96 30.73
C ALA A 916 65.17 28.57 29.53
N GLU A 917 66.40 28.10 29.76
CA GLU A 917 67.31 27.62 28.71
C GLU A 917 66.86 26.26 28.17
N THR A 918 66.49 25.32 29.05
CA THR A 918 65.93 24.03 28.63
C THR A 918 64.65 24.20 27.82
N PHE A 919 63.76 25.13 28.21
CA PHE A 919 62.58 25.46 27.40
C PHE A 919 62.96 26.00 26.01
N ARG A 920 63.97 26.86 25.93
CA ARG A 920 64.48 27.42 24.66
C ARG A 920 64.99 26.31 23.73
N GLU A 921 65.81 25.40 24.24
CA GLU A 921 66.35 24.26 23.50
C GLU A 921 65.24 23.32 22.98
N THR A 922 64.26 23.01 23.83
CA THR A 922 63.09 22.18 23.44
C THR A 922 62.25 22.87 22.37
N ALA A 923 61.99 24.17 22.51
CA ALA A 923 61.23 24.93 21.52
C ALA A 923 61.96 25.04 20.17
N GLU A 924 63.27 25.27 20.18
CA GLU A 924 64.08 25.33 18.96
C GLU A 924 64.08 23.99 18.21
N THR A 925 64.33 22.90 18.94
CA THR A 925 64.34 21.54 18.38
C THR A 925 62.98 21.19 17.79
N LEU A 926 61.90 21.43 18.52
CA LEU A 926 60.54 21.16 18.06
C LEU A 926 60.20 21.93 16.78
N LEU A 927 60.48 23.24 16.72
CA LEU A 927 60.18 24.06 15.54
C LEU A 927 60.97 23.58 14.32
N GLN A 928 62.25 23.22 14.48
CA GLN A 928 63.07 22.70 13.38
C GLN A 928 62.54 21.34 12.89
N ASP A 929 62.26 20.41 13.79
CA ASP A 929 61.76 19.06 13.45
C ASP A 929 60.38 19.13 12.79
N LEU A 930 59.47 19.97 13.32
CA LEU A 930 58.17 20.23 12.71
C LEU A 930 58.31 20.84 11.32
N SER A 931 59.23 21.79 11.15
CA SER A 931 59.47 22.44 9.86
C SER A 931 59.90 21.44 8.79
N VAL A 932 60.84 20.53 9.12
CA VAL A 932 61.29 19.47 8.22
C VAL A 932 60.14 18.51 7.90
N LYS A 933 59.42 18.05 8.93
CA LYS A 933 58.39 17.04 8.76
C LYS A 933 57.16 17.57 8.04
N PHE A 934 56.74 18.79 8.34
CA PHE A 934 55.66 19.48 7.63
C PHE A 934 56.04 19.75 6.17
N SER A 935 57.29 20.13 5.90
CA SER A 935 57.74 20.37 4.53
C SER A 935 57.70 19.12 3.65
N ASP A 936 58.01 17.96 4.22
CA ASP A 936 57.91 16.67 3.52
C ASP A 936 56.44 16.28 3.27
N LEU A 937 55.56 16.51 4.25
CA LEU A 937 54.15 16.19 4.16
C LEU A 937 53.40 17.06 3.14
N MET A 938 53.65 18.37 3.17
CA MET A 938 53.00 19.37 2.31
C MET A 938 53.72 19.60 0.99
N GLU A 939 54.89 18.97 0.81
CA GLU A 939 55.78 19.15 -0.36
C GLU A 939 56.14 20.62 -0.62
N LYS A 940 56.15 21.43 0.45
CA LYS A 940 56.38 22.88 0.42
C LYS A 940 57.33 23.26 1.56
N PRO A 941 58.42 23.99 1.31
CA PRO A 941 59.35 24.37 2.37
C PRO A 941 58.68 25.30 3.39
N LEU A 942 58.76 24.92 4.66
CA LEU A 942 58.48 25.76 5.81
C LEU A 942 59.81 26.27 6.36
N ALA A 943 59.90 27.56 6.66
CA ALA A 943 61.06 28.18 7.28
C ALA A 943 60.74 28.53 8.72
N VAL A 944 61.71 28.32 9.63
CA VAL A 944 61.61 28.74 11.03
C VAL A 944 62.22 30.13 11.16
N PRO A 945 61.44 31.19 11.45
CA PRO A 945 62.00 32.52 11.70
C PRO A 945 62.83 32.54 12.98
N GLU A 946 64.04 33.13 12.92
CA GLU A 946 64.98 33.20 14.05
C GLU A 946 64.38 33.89 15.30
N SER A 947 63.37 34.75 15.13
CA SER A 947 62.72 35.47 16.23
C SER A 947 61.72 34.63 17.04
N LEU A 948 61.23 33.50 16.54
CA LEU A 948 60.15 32.76 17.21
C LEU A 948 60.61 32.11 18.50
N THR A 949 61.77 31.45 18.49
CA THR A 949 62.36 30.81 19.68
C THR A 949 62.65 31.84 20.76
N GLU A 950 63.21 33.00 20.39
CA GLU A 950 63.50 34.08 21.33
C GLU A 950 62.21 34.68 21.92
N ASN A 951 61.18 34.88 21.09
CA ASN A 951 59.87 35.36 21.56
C ASN A 951 59.19 34.37 22.53
N ALA A 952 59.25 33.07 22.24
CA ALA A 952 58.74 32.03 23.13
C ALA A 952 59.50 32.02 24.48
N HIS A 953 60.84 32.15 24.43
CA HIS A 953 61.68 32.25 25.63
C HIS A 953 61.32 33.48 26.48
N LEU A 954 61.14 34.65 25.87
CA LEU A 954 60.71 35.86 26.58
C LEU A 954 59.32 35.73 27.22
N ARG A 955 58.39 35.06 26.54
CA ARG A 955 57.04 34.78 27.08
C ARG A 955 57.09 33.79 28.25
N PHE A 956 57.98 32.80 28.21
CA PHE A 956 58.20 31.88 29.32
C PHE A 956 58.70 32.59 30.58
N LEU A 957 59.67 33.50 30.41
CA LEU A 957 60.15 34.35 31.52
C LEU A 957 59.05 35.26 32.06
N ALA A 958 58.27 35.91 31.19
CA ALA A 958 57.15 36.75 31.60
C ALA A 958 56.07 35.95 32.36
N ALA A 959 55.77 34.72 31.95
CA ALA A 959 54.84 33.85 32.65
C ALA A 959 55.34 33.49 34.08
N ALA A 960 56.63 33.22 34.24
CA ALA A 960 57.25 32.96 35.55
C ALA A 960 57.19 34.20 36.47
N GLU A 961 57.41 35.40 35.92
CA GLU A 961 57.30 36.65 36.67
C GLU A 961 55.86 36.97 37.09
N ILE A 962 54.88 36.67 36.24
CA ILE A 962 53.45 36.81 36.55
C ILE A 962 53.04 35.82 37.64
N GLU A 963 53.45 34.55 37.56
CA GLU A 963 53.18 33.56 38.61
C GLU A 963 53.77 34.00 39.96
N ALA A 964 55.02 34.48 39.96
CA ALA A 964 55.69 34.97 41.16
C ALA A 964 55.02 36.23 41.74
N SER A 965 54.48 37.11 40.88
CA SER A 965 53.72 38.29 41.29
C SER A 965 52.35 37.93 41.86
N LEU A 966 51.63 36.99 41.24
CA LEU A 966 50.33 36.50 41.71
C LEU A 966 50.43 35.86 43.10
N LYS A 967 51.50 35.09 43.37
CA LYS A 967 51.76 34.52 44.71
C LYS A 967 52.05 35.57 45.80
N LYS A 968 52.39 36.81 45.43
CA LYS A 968 52.77 37.89 46.36
C LYS A 968 51.69 38.97 46.54
N GLU A 969 50.96 39.29 45.48
CA GLU A 969 50.15 40.52 45.39
C GLU A 969 48.66 40.29 45.09
N ASP A 970 48.15 39.04 44.98
CA ASP A 970 46.72 38.80 44.71
C ASP A 970 45.83 39.22 45.92
N PRO A 971 45.02 40.31 45.81
CA PRO A 971 44.30 40.86 46.96
C PRO A 971 43.14 39.99 47.47
N LYS A 972 42.69 38.99 46.69
CA LYS A 972 41.54 38.11 47.03
C LYS A 972 41.73 36.62 46.63
N GLY A 973 42.80 36.25 45.94
CA GLY A 973 43.09 34.87 45.51
C GLY A 973 42.25 34.38 44.33
N ARG A 974 41.41 35.22 43.72
CA ARG A 974 40.43 34.80 42.70
C ARG A 974 41.11 34.46 41.36
N LEU A 975 42.09 35.25 40.95
CA LEU A 975 42.85 35.04 39.72
C LEU A 975 43.82 33.88 39.88
N GLN A 976 44.49 33.80 41.03
CA GLN A 976 45.33 32.66 41.39
C GLN A 976 44.53 31.34 41.37
N ALA A 977 43.33 31.33 41.97
CA ALA A 977 42.47 30.15 41.99
C ALA A 977 41.94 29.79 40.60
N ALA A 978 41.51 30.74 39.77
CA ALA A 978 40.98 30.46 38.43
C ALA A 978 42.03 29.92 37.45
N LEU A 979 43.30 30.34 37.61
CA LEU A 979 44.44 29.84 36.84
C LEU A 979 44.95 28.47 37.32
N GLY A 980 44.47 27.97 38.46
CA GLY A 980 44.91 26.68 39.02
C GLY A 980 46.31 26.72 39.64
N ILE A 981 46.74 27.87 40.16
CA ILE A 981 48.03 28.05 40.84
C ILE A 981 47.89 27.59 42.30
N SER A 982 48.45 26.43 42.65
CA SER A 982 48.46 25.90 44.03
C SER A 982 49.83 26.03 44.71
N GLU A 983 49.87 25.80 46.03
CA GLU A 983 51.13 25.70 46.80
C GLU A 983 51.85 24.35 46.63
N THR A 984 51.21 23.36 46.00
CA THR A 984 51.78 22.03 45.73
C THR A 984 52.57 22.04 44.42
N GLU A 985 53.62 21.22 44.31
CA GLU A 985 54.56 21.22 43.16
C GLU A 985 53.92 20.91 41.79
N ASP A 986 52.73 20.28 41.75
CA ASP A 986 51.99 19.99 40.51
C ASP A 986 50.79 20.94 40.34
N SER A 987 51.05 22.16 39.86
CA SER A 987 49.99 23.12 39.48
C SER A 987 49.59 22.91 38.01
N ALA A 988 48.28 22.88 37.72
CA ALA A 988 47.77 22.80 36.35
C ALA A 988 48.19 24.02 35.50
N PHE A 989 48.44 25.16 36.16
CA PHE A 989 48.95 26.38 35.56
C PHE A 989 50.28 26.16 34.84
N ASN A 990 51.26 25.51 35.48
CA ASN A 990 52.61 25.35 34.94
C ASN A 990 52.60 24.57 33.62
N THR A 991 51.80 23.51 33.57
CA THR A 991 51.63 22.69 32.38
C THR A 991 50.93 23.47 31.27
N LEU A 992 49.74 24.03 31.54
CA LEU A 992 48.93 24.69 30.51
C LEU A 992 49.57 25.97 29.97
N ALA A 993 50.21 26.78 30.82
CA ALA A 993 50.85 28.02 30.38
C ALA A 993 52.08 27.75 29.51
N SER A 994 52.92 26.78 29.88
CA SER A 994 54.12 26.44 29.11
C SER A 994 53.76 25.76 27.78
N HIS A 995 52.75 24.88 27.78
CA HIS A 995 52.21 24.26 26.58
C HIS A 995 51.60 25.30 25.65
N TRP A 996 50.80 26.24 26.17
CA TRP A 996 50.23 27.32 25.37
C TRP A 996 51.32 28.16 24.68
N ILE A 997 52.41 28.52 25.37
CA ILE A 997 53.50 29.32 24.77
C ILE A 997 54.16 28.58 23.60
N ILE A 998 54.44 27.29 23.73
CA ILE A 998 55.02 26.49 22.64
C ILE A 998 54.03 26.30 21.50
N LEU A 999 52.76 26.00 21.79
CA LEU A 999 51.72 25.88 20.77
C LEU A 999 51.49 27.20 20.02
N ASP A 1000 51.54 28.36 20.70
CA ASP A 1000 51.45 29.68 20.07
C ASP A 1000 52.66 29.97 19.18
N ALA A 1001 53.87 29.49 19.54
CA ALA A 1001 55.05 29.60 18.69
C ALA A 1001 54.95 28.72 17.42
N VAL A 1002 54.45 27.49 17.55
CA VAL A 1002 54.16 26.62 16.39
C VAL A 1002 53.08 27.24 15.51
N GLN A 1003 52.01 27.75 16.11
CA GLN A 1003 50.95 28.43 15.38
C GLN A 1003 51.47 29.66 14.63
N GLU A 1004 52.32 30.46 15.25
CA GLU A 1004 52.90 31.65 14.63
C GLU A 1004 53.81 31.30 13.44
N MET A 1005 54.57 30.20 13.54
CA MET A 1005 55.34 29.67 12.42
C MET A 1005 54.45 29.37 11.21
N LEU A 1006 53.32 28.69 11.42
CA LEU A 1006 52.36 28.38 10.35
C LEU A 1006 51.65 29.62 9.82
N ARG A 1007 51.29 30.54 10.71
CA ARG A 1007 50.63 31.80 10.37
C ARG A 1007 51.52 32.67 9.48
N LEU A 1008 52.81 32.77 9.79
CA LEU A 1008 53.79 33.52 8.98
C LEU A 1008 54.03 32.87 7.61
N ALA A 1009 53.87 31.54 7.51
CA ALA A 1009 53.94 30.81 6.26
C ALA A 1009 52.63 30.86 5.43
N GLY A 1010 51.55 31.39 6.00
CA GLY A 1010 50.22 31.43 5.37
C GLY A 1010 49.52 30.07 5.33
N GLU A 1011 49.90 29.14 6.20
CA GLU A 1011 49.41 27.74 6.25
C GLU A 1011 48.39 27.50 7.37
N LEU A 1012 47.94 28.56 8.05
CA LEU A 1012 46.95 28.50 9.11
C LEU A 1012 45.65 29.14 8.65
N LYS A 1013 44.52 28.42 8.74
CA LYS A 1013 43.19 28.91 8.40
C LYS A 1013 42.44 29.40 9.63
N THR A 1014 42.43 28.62 10.71
CA THR A 1014 41.76 28.96 11.96
C THR A 1014 42.77 29.08 13.09
N ASN A 1015 43.08 27.96 13.73
CA ASN A 1015 44.08 27.81 14.78
C ASN A 1015 44.74 26.43 14.63
N LEU A 1016 45.88 26.24 15.32
CA LEU A 1016 46.67 25.01 15.22
C LEU A 1016 45.87 23.76 15.62
N LEU A 1017 45.03 23.86 16.65
CA LEU A 1017 44.31 22.71 17.18
C LEU A 1017 43.25 22.18 16.22
N ASP A 1018 42.55 23.08 15.54
CA ASP A 1018 41.49 22.75 14.59
C ASP A 1018 42.10 22.24 13.28
N ASP A 1019 43.04 23.02 12.72
CA ASP A 1019 43.64 22.72 11.41
C ASP A 1019 44.45 21.42 11.44
N TRP A 1020 45.06 21.11 12.59
CA TRP A 1020 45.86 19.89 12.77
C TRP A 1020 45.18 18.84 13.65
N LEU A 1021 43.90 18.95 14.01
CA LEU A 1021 43.18 17.94 14.80
C LEU A 1021 43.89 17.54 16.11
N MET A 1022 44.45 18.52 16.84
CA MET A 1022 45.27 18.28 18.03
C MET A 1022 44.47 18.12 19.33
N VAL A 1023 43.15 18.34 19.32
CA VAL A 1023 42.30 18.29 20.52
C VAL A 1023 42.41 16.92 21.21
N GLU A 1024 42.25 15.83 20.48
CA GLU A 1024 42.29 14.47 21.03
C GLU A 1024 43.72 14.05 21.47
N PRO A 1025 44.79 14.25 20.67
CA PRO A 1025 46.17 14.03 21.12
C PRO A 1025 46.54 14.79 22.40
N LEU A 1026 46.11 16.05 22.53
CA LEU A 1026 46.34 16.85 23.72
C LEU A 1026 45.48 16.39 24.91
N GLY A 1027 44.23 15.99 24.67
CA GLY A 1027 43.36 15.45 25.71
C GLY A 1027 43.96 14.21 26.39
N ALA A 1028 44.58 13.33 25.60
CA ALA A 1028 45.31 12.17 26.14
C ALA A 1028 46.53 12.56 26.99
N LEU A 1029 47.23 13.65 26.64
CA LEU A 1029 48.35 14.17 27.44
C LEU A 1029 47.89 14.70 28.81
N TYR A 1030 46.65 15.18 28.90
CA TYR A 1030 46.10 15.82 30.10
C TYR A 1030 45.21 14.91 30.94
N GLU A 1031 45.07 13.61 30.64
CA GLU A 1031 44.06 12.72 31.25
C GLU A 1031 43.98 12.79 32.79
N THR A 1032 45.11 12.97 33.47
CA THR A 1032 45.21 13.06 34.94
C THR A 1032 45.23 14.49 35.50
N THR A 1033 45.21 15.51 34.64
CA THR A 1033 45.25 16.92 35.00
C THR A 1033 43.84 17.45 35.26
N MET A 1034 43.67 18.25 36.32
CA MET A 1034 42.40 18.92 36.60
C MET A 1034 42.65 20.41 36.85
N LEU A 1035 41.86 21.27 36.19
CA LEU A 1035 41.90 22.71 36.37
C LEU A 1035 40.56 23.17 36.93
N CYS A 1036 40.49 23.41 38.24
CA CYS A 1036 39.33 24.03 38.88
C CYS A 1036 37.99 23.34 38.52
N GLY A 1037 37.94 22.00 38.52
CA GLY A 1037 36.74 21.24 38.16
C GLY A 1037 36.52 21.04 36.65
N ILE A 1038 37.47 21.44 35.82
CA ILE A 1038 37.56 21.08 34.40
C ILE A 1038 38.40 19.81 34.29
N GLU A 1039 37.85 18.79 33.63
CA GLU A 1039 38.53 17.51 33.42
C GLU A 1039 39.64 17.65 32.37
N GLY A 1040 40.70 16.85 32.52
CA GLY A 1040 41.87 16.86 31.63
C GLY A 1040 41.54 16.82 30.14
N LYS A 1041 40.60 15.96 29.76
CA LYS A 1041 40.12 15.80 28.37
C LYS A 1041 39.52 17.07 27.76
N GLU A 1042 39.04 18.01 28.59
CA GLU A 1042 38.42 19.27 28.16
C GLU A 1042 39.41 20.44 28.18
N LEU A 1043 40.61 20.27 28.74
CA LEU A 1043 41.64 21.32 28.77
C LEU A 1043 42.13 21.79 27.39
N PRO A 1044 42.17 20.94 26.33
CA PRO A 1044 42.48 21.42 24.98
C PRO A 1044 41.52 22.50 24.47
N GLU A 1045 40.27 22.53 24.95
CA GLU A 1045 39.26 23.55 24.58
C GLU A 1045 39.71 24.95 25.01
N ILE A 1046 40.32 25.07 26.19
CA ILE A 1046 40.90 26.32 26.69
C ILE A 1046 42.06 26.75 25.80
N LEU A 1047 42.95 25.82 25.46
CA LEU A 1047 44.10 26.09 24.60
C LEU A 1047 43.66 26.56 23.21
N SER A 1048 42.62 25.94 22.64
CA SER A 1048 42.03 26.38 21.36
C SER A 1048 41.46 27.79 21.46
N CYS A 1049 40.71 28.10 22.53
CA CYS A 1049 40.21 29.46 22.78
C CYS A 1049 41.36 30.48 22.87
N LEU A 1050 42.44 30.16 23.59
CA LEU A 1050 43.62 31.03 23.71
C LEU A 1050 44.35 31.20 22.37
N LEU A 1051 44.46 30.14 21.56
CA LEU A 1051 45.13 30.20 20.26
C LEU A 1051 44.32 30.94 19.20
N THR A 1052 43.00 31.05 19.37
CA THR A 1052 42.12 31.79 18.47
C THR A 1052 42.28 33.32 18.58
N THR A 1053 42.88 33.82 19.67
CA THR A 1053 43.02 35.26 19.90
C THR A 1053 44.28 35.83 19.24
N ALA A 1054 44.10 36.84 18.38
CA ALA A 1054 45.18 37.74 17.99
C ALA A 1054 45.22 38.91 18.97
N VAL A 1055 46.38 39.25 19.52
CA VAL A 1055 46.50 40.46 20.36
C VAL A 1055 46.29 41.69 19.49
N PRO A 1056 45.31 42.55 19.77
CA PRO A 1056 45.20 43.84 19.11
C PRO A 1056 46.45 44.66 19.41
N ALA A 1057 47.05 45.28 18.39
CA ALA A 1057 48.11 46.26 18.63
C ALA A 1057 47.55 47.37 19.56
N PRO A 1058 48.31 47.79 20.61
CA PRO A 1058 47.87 48.91 21.44
C PRO A 1058 47.65 50.12 20.53
N ALA A 1059 46.46 50.73 20.63
CA ALA A 1059 46.08 51.81 19.74
C ALA A 1059 47.08 52.97 19.88
N HIS A 1060 47.91 53.18 18.86
CA HIS A 1060 48.73 54.38 18.78
C HIS A 1060 47.81 55.60 18.78
N THR A 1061 48.02 56.44 19.78
CA THR A 1061 47.28 57.65 20.10
C THR A 1061 47.38 58.68 18.98
N THR A 1062 46.50 58.59 17.99
CA THR A 1062 46.10 59.72 17.16
C THR A 1062 44.67 59.52 16.69
N GLU A 1063 43.69 59.98 17.47
CA GLU A 1063 42.63 60.90 17.00
C GLU A 1063 41.53 61.15 18.08
N LYS A 1064 41.44 62.44 18.45
CA LYS A 1064 40.29 63.24 18.92
C LYS A 1064 39.09 62.54 19.61
N LYS A 1065 38.92 62.92 20.89
CA LYS A 1065 37.67 63.26 21.59
C LYS A 1065 36.40 62.54 21.11
N GLN A 1066 36.13 61.37 21.68
CA GLN A 1066 34.77 60.88 21.91
C GLN A 1066 34.53 60.67 23.42
N LYS A 1067 33.26 60.73 23.82
CA LYS A 1067 32.75 60.74 25.20
C LYS A 1067 33.35 59.61 26.07
N PRO A 1068 33.41 59.78 27.40
CA PRO A 1068 33.98 58.78 28.29
C PRO A 1068 33.09 57.53 28.28
N SER A 1069 33.54 56.46 27.63
CA SER A 1069 33.06 55.12 27.96
C SER A 1069 33.77 54.70 29.25
N GLU A 1070 33.02 54.25 30.25
CA GLU A 1070 33.49 53.88 31.59
C GLU A 1070 34.45 52.65 31.62
N ALA A 1071 34.67 51.98 30.48
CA ALA A 1071 35.51 50.78 30.40
C ALA A 1071 37.03 51.07 30.36
N THR A 1072 37.78 50.34 31.19
CA THR A 1072 39.26 50.33 31.26
C THR A 1072 39.90 49.78 29.98
N GLU A 1073 41.20 50.00 29.77
CA GLU A 1073 41.90 49.48 28.58
C GLU A 1073 41.96 47.94 28.59
N GLU A 1074 42.20 47.36 29.76
CA GLU A 1074 42.21 45.91 30.01
C GLU A 1074 40.83 45.27 29.73
N GLU A 1075 39.75 45.92 30.14
CA GLU A 1075 38.38 45.47 29.86
C GLU A 1075 38.09 45.46 28.35
N ARG A 1076 38.57 46.46 27.60
CA ARG A 1076 38.42 46.48 26.12
C ARG A 1076 39.20 45.36 25.46
N LEU A 1077 40.42 45.08 25.92
CA LEU A 1077 41.25 44.00 25.37
C LEU A 1077 40.62 42.63 25.61
N LEU A 1078 40.11 42.37 26.82
CA LEU A 1078 39.43 41.11 27.15
C LEU A 1078 38.12 40.94 26.38
N MET A 1079 37.30 41.97 26.28
CA MET A 1079 36.05 41.91 25.51
C MET A 1079 36.31 41.73 24.01
N ALA A 1080 37.38 42.33 23.47
CA ALA A 1080 37.79 42.09 22.08
C ALA A 1080 38.23 40.64 21.84
N ALA A 1081 38.97 40.05 22.79
CA ALA A 1081 39.38 38.65 22.72
C ALA A 1081 38.17 37.70 22.79
N LEU A 1082 37.24 37.93 23.72
CA LEU A 1082 35.99 37.16 23.85
C LEU A 1082 35.14 37.24 22.58
N LYS A 1083 34.98 38.42 21.99
CA LYS A 1083 34.27 38.58 20.70
C LYS A 1083 34.97 37.84 19.57
N THR A 1084 36.30 37.91 19.50
CA THR A 1084 37.06 37.18 18.47
C THR A 1084 36.87 35.67 18.57
N ILE A 1085 36.86 35.12 19.79
CA ILE A 1085 36.60 33.70 20.02
C ILE A 1085 35.15 33.35 19.67
N ALA A 1086 34.18 34.18 20.05
CA ALA A 1086 32.78 33.97 19.70
C ALA A 1086 32.51 34.06 18.19
N GLU A 1087 33.33 34.80 17.43
CA GLU A 1087 33.22 34.87 15.97
C GLU A 1087 33.94 33.72 15.26
N LYS A 1088 35.12 33.30 15.75
CA LYS A 1088 36.03 32.38 15.03
C LYS A 1088 36.16 30.98 15.62
N GLY A 1089 35.79 30.78 16.88
CA GLY A 1089 36.01 29.55 17.65
C GLY A 1089 34.75 29.10 18.41
N THR A 1090 33.57 29.30 17.82
CA THR A 1090 32.26 29.02 18.44
C THR A 1090 32.15 27.62 19.04
N GLY A 1091 32.61 26.58 18.34
CA GLY A 1091 32.57 25.21 18.83
C GLY A 1091 33.36 25.01 20.12
N HIS A 1092 34.64 25.41 20.12
CA HIS A 1092 35.51 25.32 21.29
C HIS A 1092 35.06 26.20 22.45
N LEU A 1093 34.50 27.37 22.14
CA LEU A 1093 33.88 28.24 23.14
C LEU A 1093 32.68 27.56 23.80
N HIS A 1094 31.79 26.94 23.02
CA HIS A 1094 30.62 26.25 23.53
C HIS A 1094 31.00 25.06 24.42
N SER A 1095 31.96 24.25 23.98
CA SER A 1095 32.51 23.13 24.75
C SER A 1095 33.15 23.61 26.06
N MET A 1096 34.01 24.63 25.99
CA MET A 1096 34.67 25.20 27.17
C MET A 1096 33.66 25.76 28.18
N LEU A 1097 32.62 26.44 27.69
CA LEU A 1097 31.60 27.07 28.52
C LEU A 1097 30.50 26.11 29.02
N LEU A 1098 30.47 24.87 28.53
CA LEU A 1098 29.38 23.90 28.72
C LEU A 1098 28.02 24.53 28.41
N VAL A 1099 27.86 24.95 27.16
CA VAL A 1099 26.62 25.59 26.70
C VAL A 1099 25.48 24.57 26.65
N GLU A 1100 24.36 24.89 27.31
CA GLU A 1100 23.14 24.08 27.30
C GLU A 1100 22.00 24.83 26.62
N GLU A 1101 21.21 24.11 25.81
CA GLU A 1101 20.00 24.65 25.20
C GLU A 1101 18.79 24.39 26.11
N HIS A 1102 18.14 25.47 26.55
CA HIS A 1102 16.88 25.41 27.28
C HIS A 1102 15.90 26.43 26.71
N HIS A 1103 14.69 26.00 26.36
CA HIS A 1103 13.65 26.85 25.77
C HIS A 1103 14.11 27.64 24.53
N SER A 1104 14.84 27.00 23.62
CA SER A 1104 15.38 27.62 22.39
C SER A 1104 16.34 28.80 22.64
N LYS A 1105 17.05 28.77 23.77
CA LYS A 1105 18.10 29.73 24.17
C LYS A 1105 19.33 29.01 24.69
N HIS A 1106 20.51 29.60 24.52
CA HIS A 1106 21.78 29.01 24.91
C HIS A 1106 22.34 29.66 26.18
N TRP A 1107 22.62 28.83 27.20
CA TRP A 1107 23.10 29.29 28.50
C TRP A 1107 24.48 28.71 28.79
N PHE A 1108 25.39 29.51 29.36
CA PHE A 1108 26.73 29.05 29.74
C PHE A 1108 26.98 29.07 31.25
N ARG A 1109 27.95 28.27 31.70
CA ARG A 1109 28.28 28.14 33.12
C ARG A 1109 29.19 29.27 33.61
N GLU A 1110 28.75 30.01 34.63
CA GLU A 1110 29.50 31.11 35.28
C GLU A 1110 30.95 30.74 35.61
N HIS A 1111 31.15 29.58 36.24
CA HIS A 1111 32.47 29.15 36.69
C HIS A 1111 33.43 28.89 35.52
N ARG A 1112 32.95 28.25 34.44
CA ARG A 1112 33.73 28.01 33.22
C ARG A 1112 34.11 29.33 32.55
N PHE A 1113 33.17 30.27 32.51
CA PHE A 1113 33.41 31.62 32.00
C PHE A 1113 34.49 32.36 32.78
N SER A 1114 34.43 32.34 34.11
CA SER A 1114 35.45 32.96 34.99
C SER A 1114 36.85 32.38 34.77
N VAL A 1115 36.97 31.07 34.53
CA VAL A 1115 38.24 30.42 34.21
C VAL A 1115 38.76 30.90 32.85
N LEU A 1116 37.92 30.88 31.81
CA LEU A 1116 38.30 31.32 30.47
C LEU A 1116 38.78 32.78 30.45
N THR A 1117 38.03 33.70 31.07
CA THR A 1117 38.40 35.13 31.10
C THR A 1117 39.71 35.36 31.86
N SER A 1118 39.95 34.62 32.95
CA SER A 1118 41.21 34.64 33.70
C SER A 1118 42.41 34.19 32.86
N TRP A 1119 42.25 33.12 32.06
CA TRP A 1119 43.29 32.65 31.15
C TRP A 1119 43.54 33.63 29.99
N LEU A 1120 42.50 34.33 29.49
CA LEU A 1120 42.65 35.40 28.49
C LEU A 1120 43.41 36.61 29.06
N ALA A 1121 43.15 36.97 30.32
CA ALA A 1121 43.91 38.02 31.01
C ALA A 1121 45.38 37.61 31.15
N PHE A 1122 45.64 36.37 31.60
CA PHE A 1122 47.00 35.83 31.67
C PHE A 1122 47.73 35.89 30.33
N GLN A 1123 47.11 35.38 29.26
CA GLN A 1123 47.68 35.42 27.92
C GLN A 1123 48.04 36.85 27.48
N THR A 1124 47.14 37.80 27.73
CA THR A 1124 47.35 39.20 27.32
C THR A 1124 48.47 39.85 28.13
N MET A 1125 48.54 39.58 29.44
CA MET A 1125 49.65 40.02 30.30
C MET A 1125 51.00 39.46 29.82
N VAL A 1126 51.08 38.18 29.46
CA VAL A 1126 52.32 37.56 28.95
C VAL A 1126 52.75 38.20 27.63
N LYS A 1127 51.81 38.48 26.72
CA LYS A 1127 52.11 39.09 25.41
C LYS A 1127 52.50 40.59 25.51
N LEU A 1128 52.02 41.31 26.53
CA LEU A 1128 52.35 42.73 26.75
C LEU A 1128 53.56 42.96 27.67
N HIS A 1129 54.20 41.89 28.16
CA HIS A 1129 55.21 41.90 29.24
C HIS A 1129 54.61 42.31 30.61
N PRO A 1130 55.32 42.09 31.75
CA PRO A 1130 54.72 42.22 33.08
C PRO A 1130 54.09 43.60 33.30
N THR A 1131 52.78 43.61 33.49
CA THR A 1131 51.98 44.79 33.83
C THR A 1131 51.47 44.66 35.28
N LEU A 1132 51.03 45.77 35.87
CA LEU A 1132 50.45 45.77 37.22
C LEU A 1132 49.22 44.83 37.25
N LEU A 1133 49.07 44.00 38.29
CA LEU A 1133 47.99 43.01 38.39
C LEU A 1133 46.61 43.63 38.71
N GLN A 1134 46.60 44.78 39.40
CA GLN A 1134 45.37 45.40 39.93
C GLN A 1134 44.35 45.84 38.85
N PRO A 1135 44.75 46.44 37.71
CA PRO A 1135 43.84 46.78 36.62
C PRO A 1135 43.14 45.55 36.02
N TRP A 1136 43.85 44.44 35.81
CA TRP A 1136 43.29 43.19 35.29
C TRP A 1136 42.26 42.56 36.22
N ALA A 1137 42.54 42.55 37.53
CA ALA A 1137 41.58 42.08 38.52
C ALA A 1137 40.28 42.91 38.54
N THR A 1138 40.40 44.22 38.29
CA THR A 1138 39.25 45.14 38.20
C THR A 1138 38.44 44.90 36.92
N ALA A 1139 39.12 44.70 35.78
CA ALA A 1139 38.50 44.41 34.49
C ALA A 1139 37.74 43.07 34.50
N LEU A 1140 38.33 42.01 35.08
CA LEU A 1140 37.66 40.70 35.20
C LEU A 1140 36.37 40.79 36.03
N ALA A 1141 36.39 41.51 37.15
CA ALA A 1141 35.20 41.72 37.97
C ALA A 1141 34.09 42.48 37.22
N ALA A 1142 34.46 43.42 36.35
CA ALA A 1142 33.50 44.15 35.52
C ALA A 1142 32.87 43.25 34.44
N ILE A 1143 33.67 42.42 33.76
CA ILE A 1143 33.21 41.49 32.72
C ILE A 1143 32.30 40.40 33.31
N ASP A 1144 32.65 39.84 34.47
CA ASP A 1144 31.78 38.89 35.17
C ASP A 1144 30.43 39.52 35.53
N MET A 1145 30.44 40.77 35.98
CA MET A 1145 29.21 41.50 36.30
C MET A 1145 28.36 41.73 35.03
N GLN A 1146 28.97 41.98 33.88
CA GLN A 1146 28.26 42.09 32.60
C GLN A 1146 27.64 40.75 32.19
N ALA A 1147 28.36 39.63 32.34
CA ALA A 1147 27.82 38.30 32.07
C ALA A 1147 26.67 37.93 33.01
N PHE A 1148 26.80 38.27 34.29
CA PHE A 1148 25.73 38.12 35.28
C PHE A 1148 24.48 38.95 34.93
N LEU A 1149 24.65 40.21 34.52
CA LEU A 1149 23.54 41.08 34.09
C LEU A 1149 22.85 40.57 32.81
N ALA A 1150 23.59 39.88 31.94
CA ALA A 1150 23.06 39.18 30.77
C ALA A 1150 22.43 37.81 31.11
N GLY A 1151 22.43 37.40 32.38
CA GLY A 1151 21.91 36.11 32.85
C GLY A 1151 22.73 34.90 32.40
N TYR A 1152 23.95 35.09 31.90
CA TYR A 1152 24.74 34.04 31.23
C TYR A 1152 24.06 33.44 29.99
N GLU A 1153 23.18 34.21 29.33
CA GLU A 1153 22.63 33.88 28.02
C GLU A 1153 23.63 34.28 26.94
N LEU A 1154 24.01 33.32 26.09
CA LEU A 1154 25.08 33.45 25.11
C LEU A 1154 24.76 34.54 24.09
N GLU A 1155 23.55 34.53 23.53
CA GLU A 1155 23.11 35.55 22.59
C GLU A 1155 23.11 36.94 23.25
N THR A 1156 22.53 37.08 24.43
CA THR A 1156 22.41 38.38 25.12
C THR A 1156 23.78 38.98 25.45
N PHE A 1157 24.73 38.17 25.91
CA PHE A 1157 26.06 38.65 26.28
C PHE A 1157 26.92 39.03 25.06
N PHE A 1158 26.96 38.19 24.03
CA PHE A 1158 27.82 38.41 22.86
C PHE A 1158 27.21 39.36 21.82
N THR A 1159 25.88 39.58 21.81
CA THR A 1159 25.21 40.52 20.89
C THR A 1159 24.89 41.90 21.49
N ALA A 1160 25.13 42.12 22.79
CA ALA A 1160 24.99 43.43 23.41
C ALA A 1160 25.95 44.45 22.75
N LYS A 1161 25.34 45.51 22.19
CA LYS A 1161 26.01 46.60 21.45
C LYS A 1161 26.82 47.53 22.33
#